data_AF-A0AAW6HXZ6-F1
#
_entry.id   AF-A0AAW6HXZ6-F1
#
_cell.length_a   1.000
_cell.length_b   1.000
_cell.length_c   1.000
_cell.angle_alpha   90.00
_cell.angle_beta   90.00
_cell.angle_gamma   90.00
#
_symmetry.space_group_name_H-M   'P 1'
#
loop_
_entity.id
_entity.type
_entity.pdbx_description
1 polymer ?
#
loop_
_entity_poly.entity_id
_entity_poly.type
_entity_poly.pdbx_seq_one_letter_code
_entity_poly.pdbx_strand_id
1 'polypeptide(L)'
;MVLVINDAVNKSQLDGVTASVNDVAASVKNIAGAIQITGSGVASVSGQDSTAAGASAQAAGDSSVALGARSRANAIGSSALGVDGHAFGANSTALGGQSTAISEGGTSLGYNSFVAQSATNGIALGSNAIVSGVNSVALGAGSIASELNVISVGGGDGVTGPAVRRIVNVGDGIGNNDAVNKSQLDGVTASVNDVAASVKNIAGAIQITGSGVASVSGQDSTAAGASAQAAGDSSVALGARSRANAIGSSALGVDGHAFGANSTALGGQSTAISEGGTSLGYNSFVAQSATNGIALGSNAIVSGVNSVALGAGSIASELNVISVGGGDGVTGPAVRRIVNVGDGIGNNDAVNKSQLDGVTASVNDVAASVKNIAGAIQITGSGVASVSRKDSTAAGASAQAAGDSSVALGTRATANAIGSIVLGVDSRARGVNSTALGRQSNAIGDGSVSLGFNSFVRQSGEHGVALGTDAGVSGKNSIALGYGSRTQETEVLSIGSGNGRGGPATRRIVNVSSGNLSQVSTDAVNGGQLFQTLSSMASILGGGAAVGAQGVLVAPVYQIQGSSYGSVGAALKALDGKVTDIDHRVNVNSNLAAGAAASTLSASKPGSTSNTEVVGVAKVVSGAALSDSSVAANAQVLSKENGVSISATGGALRVGMRCRRVRWVRIR
;
A
#
# COMPACT_ATOMS: atom_id res chain seq x y z
N MET A 1 35.56 -67.43 184.59
CA MET A 1 36.78 -67.02 183.85
C MET A 1 36.40 -65.80 183.03
N VAL A 2 37.13 -64.69 183.14
CA VAL A 2 36.79 -63.41 182.49
C VAL A 2 37.51 -63.32 181.16
N LEU A 3 36.78 -62.99 180.08
CA LEU A 3 37.31 -62.14 179.01
C LEU A 3 36.16 -61.34 178.35
N VAL A 4 36.45 -60.09 178.02
CA VAL A 4 35.51 -59.04 177.54
C VAL A 4 35.78 -58.76 176.05
N ILE A 5 34.99 -57.86 175.44
CA ILE A 5 34.94 -57.45 174.00
C ILE A 5 33.90 -58.32 173.27
N ASN A 6 32.66 -57.89 172.99
CA ASN A 6 32.10 -56.55 172.74
C ASN A 6 32.73 -55.82 171.55
N ASP A 7 32.58 -56.43 170.36
CA ASP A 7 32.90 -55.77 169.09
C ASP A 7 31.76 -54.80 168.71
N ALA A 8 31.74 -53.67 169.42
CA ALA A 8 30.93 -52.51 169.04
C ALA A 8 31.39 -52.01 167.68
N VAL A 9 30.46 -51.52 166.84
CA VAL A 9 30.76 -50.88 165.54
C VAL A 9 31.93 -49.93 165.73
N ASN A 10 33.10 -50.29 165.18
CA ASN A 10 34.31 -49.57 165.52
C ASN A 10 34.23 -48.14 164.95
N LYS A 11 34.91 -47.21 165.62
CA LYS A 11 34.84 -45.79 165.25
C LYS A 11 35.21 -45.53 163.79
N SER A 12 36.13 -46.31 163.21
CA SER A 12 36.51 -46.19 161.79
C SER A 12 35.38 -46.59 160.82
N GLN A 13 34.56 -47.61 161.13
CA GLN A 13 33.39 -47.94 160.30
C GLN A 13 32.31 -46.88 160.41
N LEU A 14 32.07 -46.34 161.62
CA LEU A 14 31.11 -45.25 161.81
C LEU A 14 31.56 -43.94 161.14
N ASP A 15 32.84 -43.59 161.26
CA ASP A 15 33.46 -42.44 160.60
C ASP A 15 33.45 -42.63 159.06
N GLY A 16 33.66 -43.85 158.56
CA GLY A 16 33.58 -44.17 157.12
C GLY A 16 32.18 -44.09 156.53
N VAL A 17 31.16 -44.59 157.25
CA VAL A 17 29.75 -44.37 156.88
C VAL A 17 29.41 -42.89 156.95
N THR A 18 29.89 -42.16 157.97
CA THR A 18 29.66 -40.72 158.10
C THR A 18 30.33 -39.93 156.96
N ALA A 19 31.55 -40.30 156.55
CA ALA A 19 32.24 -39.70 155.41
C ALA A 19 31.50 -40.00 154.09
N SER A 20 31.08 -41.25 153.86
CA SER A 20 30.30 -41.60 152.67
C SER A 20 28.93 -40.90 152.64
N VAL A 21 28.24 -40.79 153.78
CA VAL A 21 27.00 -40.01 153.90
C VAL A 21 27.25 -38.53 153.68
N ASN A 22 28.39 -37.98 154.11
CA ASN A 22 28.77 -36.59 153.84
C ASN A 22 29.14 -36.33 152.37
N ASP A 23 29.82 -37.26 151.70
CA ASP A 23 30.14 -37.16 150.26
C ASP A 23 28.90 -37.37 149.39
N VAL A 24 27.99 -38.27 149.80
CA VAL A 24 26.65 -38.41 149.19
C VAL A 24 25.83 -37.16 149.44
N ALA A 25 25.82 -36.60 150.66
CA ALA A 25 25.12 -35.36 150.96
C ALA A 25 25.72 -34.16 150.22
N ALA A 26 27.05 -34.08 150.06
CA ALA A 26 27.73 -33.04 149.29
C ALA A 26 27.43 -33.19 147.79
N SER A 27 27.42 -34.42 147.28
CA SER A 27 27.06 -34.73 145.90
C SER A 27 25.59 -34.42 145.61
N VAL A 28 24.66 -34.81 146.49
CA VAL A 28 23.23 -34.45 146.42
C VAL A 28 23.04 -32.93 146.53
N LYS A 29 23.82 -32.24 147.38
CA LYS A 29 23.78 -30.78 147.51
C LYS A 29 24.38 -30.05 146.30
N ASN A 30 25.38 -30.62 145.65
CA ASN A 30 25.94 -30.11 144.39
C ASN A 30 24.99 -30.36 143.21
N ILE A 31 24.33 -31.52 143.14
CA ILE A 31 23.27 -31.82 142.17
C ILE A 31 22.09 -30.85 142.36
N ALA A 32 21.62 -30.66 143.60
CA ALA A 32 20.57 -29.70 143.92
C ALA A 32 21.00 -28.24 143.66
N GLY A 33 22.28 -27.90 143.88
CA GLY A 33 22.84 -26.57 143.60
C GLY A 33 23.00 -26.28 142.11
N ALA A 34 23.26 -27.29 141.28
CA ALA A 34 23.31 -27.21 139.83
C ALA A 34 21.90 -27.14 139.19
N ILE A 35 20.90 -27.77 139.82
CA ILE A 35 19.49 -27.74 139.39
C ILE A 35 18.80 -26.51 140.00
N GLN A 36 19.12 -25.32 139.48
CA GLN A 36 18.50 -24.05 139.86
C GLN A 36 17.06 -23.92 139.31
N ILE A 37 16.05 -24.40 140.05
CA ILE A 37 14.63 -24.11 139.77
C ILE A 37 14.22 -22.84 140.54
N THR A 38 14.38 -21.69 139.91
CA THR A 38 14.16 -20.36 140.53
C THR A 38 12.74 -19.79 140.34
N GLY A 39 11.76 -20.63 139.99
CA GLY A 39 10.35 -20.24 139.78
C GLY A 39 9.37 -21.10 140.58
N SER A 40 8.21 -20.53 140.92
CA SER A 40 7.20 -21.11 141.83
C SER A 40 6.33 -22.22 141.21
N GLY A 41 6.94 -23.18 140.50
CA GLY A 41 6.23 -24.30 139.90
C GLY A 41 7.17 -25.42 139.48
N VAL A 42 6.81 -26.67 139.79
CA VAL A 42 7.64 -27.86 139.52
C VAL A 42 7.44 -28.32 138.07
N ALA A 43 8.50 -28.80 137.42
CA ALA A 43 8.39 -29.43 136.11
C ALA A 43 7.70 -30.81 136.24
N SER A 44 6.80 -31.13 135.32
CA SER A 44 6.01 -32.36 135.28
C SER A 44 6.42 -33.22 134.10
N VAL A 45 6.83 -34.46 134.38
CA VAL A 45 7.19 -35.49 133.39
C VAL A 45 6.19 -36.63 133.58
N SER A 46 5.41 -36.96 132.54
CA SER A 46 4.43 -38.06 132.61
C SER A 46 4.36 -38.96 131.37
N GLY A 47 4.99 -38.57 130.26
CA GLY A 47 5.22 -39.48 129.13
C GLY A 47 6.44 -40.37 129.35
N GLN A 48 6.45 -41.57 128.77
CA GLN A 48 7.64 -42.42 128.78
C GLN A 48 8.80 -41.73 128.04
N ASP A 49 10.04 -41.89 128.52
CA ASP A 49 11.26 -41.36 127.87
C ASP A 49 11.22 -39.84 127.59
N SER A 50 10.44 -39.08 128.37
CA SER A 50 10.23 -37.64 128.20
C SER A 50 11.07 -36.80 129.16
N THR A 51 11.31 -35.52 128.82
CA THR A 51 12.17 -34.60 129.57
C THR A 51 11.48 -33.26 129.79
N ALA A 52 11.30 -32.82 131.04
CA ALA A 52 10.81 -31.48 131.37
C ALA A 52 11.81 -30.71 132.25
N ALA A 53 12.11 -29.46 131.90
CA ALA A 53 12.93 -28.57 132.72
C ALA A 53 12.47 -27.10 132.63
N GLY A 54 12.51 -26.41 133.76
CA GLY A 54 11.97 -25.04 133.91
C GLY A 54 10.65 -25.01 134.68
N ALA A 55 10.32 -23.87 135.26
CA ALA A 55 9.20 -23.76 136.20
C ALA A 55 7.85 -24.04 135.52
N SER A 56 7.11 -25.03 136.01
CA SER A 56 5.86 -25.54 135.41
C SER A 56 5.98 -26.02 133.95
N ALA A 57 7.16 -26.46 133.51
CA ALA A 57 7.31 -27.18 132.25
C ALA A 57 6.56 -28.52 132.30
N GLN A 58 5.91 -28.94 131.21
CA GLN A 58 5.13 -30.18 131.15
C GLN A 58 5.53 -31.02 129.92
N ALA A 59 6.14 -32.18 130.15
CA ALA A 59 6.39 -33.20 129.12
C ALA A 59 5.45 -34.38 129.39
N ALA A 60 4.29 -34.39 128.72
CA ALA A 60 3.21 -35.33 129.01
C ALA A 60 2.97 -36.39 127.93
N GLY A 61 3.49 -36.20 126.72
CA GLY A 61 3.49 -37.23 125.68
C GLY A 61 4.74 -38.10 125.73
N ASP A 62 4.66 -39.34 125.24
CA ASP A 62 5.82 -40.23 125.16
C ASP A 62 6.91 -39.65 124.24
N SER A 63 8.17 -39.82 124.62
CA SER A 63 9.36 -39.21 124.01
C SER A 63 9.30 -37.67 123.86
N SER A 64 8.48 -36.97 124.65
CA SER A 64 8.33 -35.51 124.54
C SER A 64 9.39 -34.70 125.32
N VAL A 65 9.63 -33.46 124.89
CA VAL A 65 10.63 -32.58 125.50
C VAL A 65 10.04 -31.20 125.76
N ALA A 66 10.02 -30.75 127.02
CA ALA A 66 9.51 -29.45 127.44
C ALA A 66 10.57 -28.66 128.22
N LEU A 67 11.26 -27.71 127.57
CA LEU A 67 12.35 -26.94 128.16
C LEU A 67 12.02 -25.44 128.15
N GLY A 68 11.77 -24.87 129.33
CA GLY A 68 11.40 -23.47 129.52
C GLY A 68 10.20 -23.32 130.45
N ALA A 69 10.11 -22.18 131.13
CA ALA A 69 9.02 -21.95 132.08
C ALA A 69 7.65 -22.01 131.38
N ARG A 70 6.71 -22.79 131.91
CA ARG A 70 5.37 -23.06 131.35
C ARG A 70 5.36 -23.67 129.93
N SER A 71 6.49 -24.19 129.45
CA SER A 71 6.54 -24.98 128.21
C SER A 71 5.68 -26.25 128.34
N ARG A 72 5.06 -26.70 127.25
CA ARG A 72 4.18 -27.88 127.22
C ARG A 72 4.37 -28.70 125.96
N ALA A 73 4.79 -29.95 126.13
CA ALA A 73 4.95 -30.95 125.08
C ALA A 73 4.03 -32.14 125.43
N ASN A 74 2.78 -32.07 124.99
CA ASN A 74 1.69 -32.91 125.52
C ASN A 74 1.27 -34.06 124.60
N ALA A 75 1.92 -34.21 123.45
CA ALA A 75 1.66 -35.30 122.50
C ALA A 75 2.93 -36.13 122.25
N ILE A 76 2.74 -37.34 121.73
CA ILE A 76 3.84 -38.28 121.43
C ILE A 76 4.84 -37.60 120.48
N GLY A 77 6.14 -37.68 120.80
CA GLY A 77 7.24 -37.09 120.03
C GLY A 77 7.27 -35.56 119.99
N SER A 78 6.46 -34.87 120.79
CA SER A 78 6.38 -33.39 120.74
C SER A 78 7.54 -32.70 121.47
N SER A 79 7.98 -31.54 120.97
CA SER A 79 9.11 -30.78 121.54
C SER A 79 8.78 -29.30 121.68
N ALA A 80 8.69 -28.81 122.92
CA ALA A 80 8.41 -27.41 123.28
C ALA A 80 9.61 -26.76 124.00
N LEU A 81 10.35 -25.90 123.31
CA LEU A 81 11.52 -25.19 123.82
C LEU A 81 11.27 -23.67 123.85
N GLY A 82 11.21 -23.08 125.04
CA GLY A 82 10.96 -21.65 125.24
C GLY A 82 9.94 -21.39 126.36
N VAL A 83 9.93 -20.16 126.89
CA VAL A 83 8.89 -19.74 127.85
C VAL A 83 7.55 -19.69 127.14
N ASP A 84 6.53 -20.39 127.65
CA ASP A 84 5.24 -20.59 126.97
C ASP A 84 5.33 -21.27 125.59
N GLY A 85 6.35 -22.09 125.33
CA GLY A 85 6.36 -22.97 124.15
C GLY A 85 5.29 -24.06 124.25
N HIS A 86 4.53 -24.32 123.19
CA HIS A 86 3.38 -25.22 123.20
C HIS A 86 3.39 -26.17 121.99
N ALA A 87 3.81 -27.41 122.20
CA ALA A 87 3.78 -28.49 121.21
C ALA A 87 2.66 -29.48 121.60
N PHE A 88 1.51 -29.37 120.92
CA PHE A 88 0.29 -30.13 121.23
C PHE A 88 -0.07 -31.17 120.17
N GLY A 89 0.51 -31.10 118.97
CA GLY A 89 0.34 -32.13 117.95
C GLY A 89 1.34 -33.28 118.09
N ALA A 90 0.99 -34.48 117.62
CA ALA A 90 1.94 -35.59 117.55
C ALA A 90 3.13 -35.22 116.64
N ASN A 91 4.35 -35.52 117.08
CA ASN A 91 5.60 -35.13 116.43
C ASN A 91 5.75 -33.61 116.17
N SER A 92 5.00 -32.76 116.89
CA SER A 92 5.07 -31.30 116.71
C SER A 92 6.28 -30.67 117.41
N THR A 93 6.81 -29.59 116.86
CA THR A 93 7.92 -28.82 117.44
C THR A 93 7.51 -27.36 117.61
N ALA A 94 7.70 -26.80 118.81
CA ALA A 94 7.49 -25.40 119.14
C ALA A 94 8.77 -24.84 119.79
N LEU A 95 9.55 -24.05 119.04
CA LEU A 95 10.84 -23.51 119.46
C LEU A 95 10.84 -21.98 119.41
N GLY A 96 10.80 -21.35 120.58
CA GLY A 96 10.67 -19.91 120.77
C GLY A 96 9.65 -19.57 121.86
N GLY A 97 9.78 -18.39 122.48
CA GLY A 97 8.81 -17.95 123.48
C GLY A 97 7.42 -17.77 122.88
N GLN A 98 6.36 -18.27 123.53
CA GLN A 98 4.98 -18.28 123.01
C GLN A 98 4.78 -19.00 121.65
N SER A 99 5.77 -19.77 121.17
CA SER A 99 5.61 -20.58 119.95
C SER A 99 4.58 -21.69 120.18
N THR A 100 3.70 -21.93 119.21
CA THR A 100 2.58 -22.89 119.36
C THR A 100 2.41 -23.75 118.11
N ALA A 101 2.56 -25.06 118.24
CA ALA A 101 2.31 -26.04 117.18
C ALA A 101 1.22 -27.03 117.63
N ILE A 102 0.02 -26.94 117.05
CA ILE A 102 -1.15 -27.72 117.50
C ILE A 102 -1.42 -28.94 116.60
N SER A 103 -1.08 -28.87 115.32
CA SER A 103 -1.28 -29.96 114.35
C SER A 103 -0.20 -31.04 114.44
N GLU A 104 -0.56 -32.26 114.01
CA GLU A 104 0.40 -33.34 113.76
C GLU A 104 1.46 -32.91 112.73
N GLY A 105 2.73 -33.19 113.03
CA GLY A 105 3.88 -32.76 112.23
C GLY A 105 4.12 -31.25 112.21
N GLY A 106 3.34 -30.45 112.95
CA GLY A 106 3.45 -28.99 112.95
C GLY A 106 4.77 -28.51 113.54
N THR A 107 5.46 -27.60 112.85
CA THR A 107 6.74 -27.02 113.31
C THR A 107 6.62 -25.51 113.40
N SER A 108 6.79 -24.96 114.60
CA SER A 108 6.66 -23.53 114.90
C SER A 108 7.96 -23.00 115.49
N LEU A 109 8.69 -22.19 114.71
CA LEU A 109 10.01 -21.67 115.05
C LEU A 109 10.00 -20.13 115.08
N GLY A 110 10.26 -19.55 116.25
CA GLY A 110 10.29 -18.11 116.49
C GLY A 110 9.27 -17.66 117.54
N TYR A 111 9.48 -16.46 118.09
CA TYR A 111 8.61 -15.89 119.12
C TYR A 111 7.17 -15.71 118.59
N ASN A 112 6.17 -16.16 119.36
CA ASN A 112 4.75 -16.07 118.99
C ASN A 112 4.44 -16.63 117.57
N SER A 113 5.22 -17.62 117.11
CA SER A 113 4.89 -18.38 115.90
C SER A 113 3.71 -19.33 116.17
N PHE A 114 2.88 -19.60 115.17
CA PHE A 114 1.66 -20.38 115.33
C PHE A 114 1.40 -21.34 114.15
N VAL A 115 1.24 -22.62 114.43
CA VAL A 115 0.72 -23.63 113.49
C VAL A 115 -0.62 -24.13 114.02
N ALA A 116 -1.70 -23.82 113.29
CA ALA A 116 -3.07 -24.13 113.66
C ALA A 116 -3.35 -25.64 113.71
N GLN A 117 -4.35 -26.06 114.47
CA GLN A 117 -4.74 -27.48 114.59
C GLN A 117 -5.09 -28.13 113.23
N SER A 118 -5.66 -27.37 112.30
CA SER A 118 -6.01 -27.81 110.95
C SER A 118 -4.82 -27.92 109.99
N ALA A 119 -3.63 -27.43 110.37
CA ALA A 119 -2.47 -27.30 109.50
C ALA A 119 -1.50 -28.47 109.65
N THR A 120 -1.93 -29.71 109.39
CA THR A 120 -1.06 -30.90 109.43
C THR A 120 0.18 -30.70 108.55
N ASN A 121 1.37 -31.04 109.07
CA ASN A 121 2.67 -30.77 108.44
C ASN A 121 2.95 -29.27 108.14
N GLY A 122 2.26 -28.34 108.82
CA GLY A 122 2.48 -26.90 108.67
C GLY A 122 3.78 -26.44 109.33
N ILE A 123 4.53 -25.55 108.67
CA ILE A 123 5.83 -25.08 109.15
C ILE A 123 5.86 -23.54 109.24
N ALA A 124 5.77 -22.97 110.44
CA ALA A 124 5.94 -21.55 110.71
C ALA A 124 7.41 -21.24 111.06
N LEU A 125 8.10 -20.46 110.23
CA LEU A 125 9.53 -20.14 110.36
C LEU A 125 9.75 -18.63 110.48
N GLY A 126 9.53 -18.07 111.66
CA GLY A 126 9.76 -16.67 111.97
C GLY A 126 8.94 -16.17 113.17
N SER A 127 9.37 -15.05 113.77
CA SER A 127 8.58 -14.37 114.81
C SER A 127 7.21 -13.96 114.26
N ASN A 128 6.11 -14.27 114.94
CA ASN A 128 4.73 -14.07 114.47
C ASN A 128 4.38 -14.78 113.13
N ALA A 129 5.14 -15.79 112.68
CA ALA A 129 4.75 -16.56 111.49
C ALA A 129 3.53 -17.46 111.79
N ILE A 130 2.55 -17.49 110.90
CA ILE A 130 1.26 -18.18 111.08
C ILE A 130 1.02 -19.17 109.93
N VAL A 131 0.73 -20.42 110.24
CA VAL A 131 0.26 -21.43 109.27
C VAL A 131 -1.11 -21.94 109.68
N SER A 132 -2.08 -21.86 108.75
CA SER A 132 -3.41 -22.45 108.90
C SER A 132 -3.78 -23.44 107.78
N GLY A 133 -3.04 -23.44 106.66
CA GLY A 133 -3.17 -24.43 105.60
C GLY A 133 -2.35 -25.71 105.84
N VAL A 134 -2.87 -26.86 105.39
CA VAL A 134 -2.20 -28.16 105.42
C VAL A 134 -0.98 -28.17 104.49
N ASN A 135 0.11 -28.78 104.95
CA ASN A 135 1.35 -28.99 104.19
C ASN A 135 1.93 -27.68 103.61
N SER A 136 1.86 -26.60 104.38
CA SER A 136 2.27 -25.26 103.96
C SER A 136 3.32 -24.65 104.89
N VAL A 137 4.14 -23.75 104.34
CA VAL A 137 5.25 -23.10 105.05
C VAL A 137 5.03 -21.59 105.09
N ALA A 138 5.03 -20.99 106.28
CA ALA A 138 5.13 -19.54 106.45
C ALA A 138 6.58 -19.17 106.74
N LEU A 139 7.29 -18.64 105.73
CA LEU A 139 8.73 -18.37 105.78
C LEU A 139 9.00 -16.88 106.00
N GLY A 140 9.58 -16.54 107.15
CA GLY A 140 9.89 -15.17 107.58
C GLY A 140 8.94 -14.64 108.66
N ALA A 141 9.39 -13.61 109.39
CA ALA A 141 8.60 -13.00 110.48
C ALA A 141 7.29 -12.38 109.98
N GLY A 142 6.17 -12.67 110.65
CA GLY A 142 4.84 -12.23 110.26
C GLY A 142 4.35 -12.75 108.91
N SER A 143 4.96 -13.81 108.35
CA SER A 143 4.42 -14.48 107.17
C SER A 143 3.19 -15.29 107.54
N ILE A 144 2.20 -15.34 106.64
CA ILE A 144 0.95 -16.10 106.83
C ILE A 144 0.77 -17.08 105.65
N ALA A 145 0.60 -18.37 105.95
CA ALA A 145 0.30 -19.42 104.98
C ALA A 145 -1.06 -20.07 105.28
N SER A 146 -2.11 -19.57 104.62
CA SER A 146 -3.51 -20.00 104.80
C SER A 146 -4.01 -20.99 103.74
N GLU A 147 -3.35 -21.06 102.59
CA GLU A 147 -3.67 -22.01 101.51
C GLU A 147 -2.95 -23.35 101.72
N LEU A 148 -3.42 -24.41 101.06
CA LEU A 148 -2.85 -25.76 101.17
C LEU A 148 -1.68 -25.94 100.17
N ASN A 149 -0.61 -26.63 100.57
CA ASN A 149 0.57 -26.92 99.74
C ASN A 149 1.32 -25.67 99.21
N VAL A 150 1.43 -24.59 100.00
CA VAL A 150 2.12 -23.35 99.58
C VAL A 150 3.30 -22.98 100.48
N ILE A 151 4.29 -22.29 99.92
CA ILE A 151 5.32 -21.58 100.68
C ILE A 151 5.00 -20.08 100.61
N SER A 152 4.45 -19.53 101.69
CA SER A 152 4.21 -18.10 101.80
C SER A 152 5.42 -17.37 102.37
N VAL A 153 5.96 -16.43 101.59
CA VAL A 153 7.01 -15.49 102.03
C VAL A 153 6.45 -14.12 102.41
N GLY A 154 5.13 -13.98 102.61
CA GLY A 154 4.44 -12.72 102.88
C GLY A 154 3.13 -12.93 103.63
N GLY A 155 2.18 -12.01 103.51
CA GLY A 155 0.86 -12.10 104.14
C GLY A 155 0.72 -11.37 105.48
N GLY A 156 1.75 -10.67 105.96
CA GLY A 156 1.65 -9.80 107.13
C GLY A 156 0.92 -8.48 106.85
N ASP A 157 0.48 -7.80 107.90
CA ASP A 157 -0.25 -6.52 107.86
C ASP A 157 0.62 -5.28 107.56
N GLY A 158 1.92 -5.48 107.27
CA GLY A 158 2.91 -4.42 107.11
C GLY A 158 3.53 -3.93 108.43
N VAL A 159 3.01 -4.36 109.59
CA VAL A 159 3.46 -3.93 110.93
C VAL A 159 4.12 -5.11 111.69
N THR A 160 3.46 -6.26 111.70
CA THR A 160 3.92 -7.52 112.31
C THR A 160 4.81 -8.34 111.36
N GLY A 161 4.67 -8.10 110.05
CA GLY A 161 5.49 -8.62 108.96
C GLY A 161 5.11 -7.96 107.63
N PRO A 162 5.97 -8.02 106.60
CA PRO A 162 5.68 -7.41 105.30
C PRO A 162 4.59 -8.19 104.54
N ALA A 163 3.69 -7.46 103.88
CA ALA A 163 2.64 -8.04 103.04
C ALA A 163 3.21 -8.87 101.88
N VAL A 164 4.31 -8.45 101.29
CA VAL A 164 5.05 -9.18 100.24
C VAL A 164 6.56 -9.11 100.48
N ARG A 165 7.31 -10.13 100.06
CA ARG A 165 8.77 -10.12 100.02
C ARG A 165 9.28 -10.36 98.61
N ARG A 166 10.38 -9.69 98.26
CA ARG A 166 11.20 -10.05 97.11
C ARG A 166 12.01 -11.30 97.44
N ILE A 167 11.90 -12.33 96.62
CA ILE A 167 12.85 -13.43 96.59
C ILE A 167 14.03 -12.98 95.72
N VAL A 168 15.27 -13.12 96.22
CA VAL A 168 16.49 -12.69 95.54
C VAL A 168 17.47 -13.86 95.40
N ASN A 169 18.42 -13.75 94.48
CA ASN A 169 19.37 -14.82 94.13
C ASN A 169 18.69 -16.09 93.58
N VAL A 170 17.57 -15.92 92.86
CA VAL A 170 16.90 -16.98 92.10
C VAL A 170 17.66 -17.20 90.79
N GLY A 171 18.24 -18.39 90.61
CA GLY A 171 18.86 -18.80 89.35
C GLY A 171 17.84 -18.89 88.21
N ASP A 172 18.32 -19.04 86.98
CA ASP A 172 17.42 -19.25 85.83
C ASP A 172 16.71 -20.61 86.00
N GLY A 173 15.38 -20.61 85.90
CA GLY A 173 14.59 -21.85 85.92
C GLY A 173 14.86 -22.72 84.68
N ILE A 174 15.02 -24.02 84.89
CA ILE A 174 15.34 -25.02 83.84
C ILE A 174 14.14 -25.95 83.61
N GLY A 175 13.46 -26.36 84.68
CA GLY A 175 12.26 -27.18 84.65
C GLY A 175 10.97 -26.36 84.58
N ASN A 176 9.88 -26.99 84.12
CA ASN A 176 8.56 -26.35 83.95
C ASN A 176 7.96 -25.75 85.25
N ASN A 177 8.42 -26.21 86.42
CA ASN A 177 7.90 -25.81 87.72
C ASN A 177 8.89 -24.92 88.51
N ASP A 178 9.99 -24.50 87.89
CA ASP A 178 10.97 -23.62 88.51
C ASP A 178 10.47 -22.16 88.52
N ALA A 179 10.94 -21.37 89.48
CA ALA A 179 10.61 -19.95 89.54
C ALA A 179 11.34 -19.17 88.42
N VAL A 180 10.58 -18.45 87.59
CA VAL A 180 11.13 -17.55 86.57
C VAL A 180 11.72 -16.31 87.23
N ASN A 181 12.99 -16.01 86.95
CA ASN A 181 13.65 -14.83 87.47
C ASN A 181 13.51 -13.60 86.54
N LYS A 182 14.06 -12.45 86.96
CA LYS A 182 13.96 -11.21 86.17
C LYS A 182 14.74 -11.29 84.85
N SER A 183 15.90 -11.94 84.77
CA SER A 183 16.68 -12.05 83.53
C SER A 183 15.93 -12.84 82.46
N GLN A 184 15.25 -13.93 82.84
CA GLN A 184 14.40 -14.70 81.92
C GLN A 184 13.22 -13.86 81.42
N LEU A 185 12.54 -13.11 82.29
CA LEU A 185 11.45 -12.20 81.92
C LEU A 185 11.92 -11.01 81.05
N ASP A 186 13.10 -10.45 81.35
CA ASP A 186 13.73 -9.40 80.54
C ASP A 186 14.09 -9.92 79.14
N GLY A 187 14.55 -11.17 79.02
CA GLY A 187 14.82 -11.84 77.74
C GLY A 187 13.55 -12.05 76.89
N VAL A 188 12.44 -12.44 77.52
CA VAL A 188 11.11 -12.47 76.87
C VAL A 188 10.69 -11.07 76.43
N THR A 189 10.90 -10.05 77.28
CA THR A 189 10.57 -8.66 76.98
C THR A 189 11.39 -8.11 75.80
N ALA A 190 12.68 -8.44 75.72
CA ALA A 190 13.53 -8.12 74.59
C ALA A 190 13.01 -8.76 73.29
N SER A 191 12.69 -10.06 73.34
CA SER A 191 12.11 -10.80 72.20
C SER A 191 10.79 -10.18 71.70
N VAL A 192 9.91 -9.73 72.63
CA VAL A 192 8.67 -9.02 72.29
C VAL A 192 8.95 -7.66 71.65
N ASN A 193 9.95 -6.92 72.13
CA ASN A 193 10.35 -5.64 71.53
C ASN A 193 10.95 -5.82 70.13
N ASP A 194 11.72 -6.89 69.88
CA ASP A 194 12.26 -7.21 68.55
C ASP A 194 11.14 -7.60 67.57
N VAL A 195 10.12 -8.33 68.02
CA VAL A 195 8.91 -8.59 67.23
C VAL A 195 8.15 -7.28 66.95
N ALA A 196 7.96 -6.42 67.95
CA ALA A 196 7.28 -5.14 67.76
C ALA A 196 8.03 -4.20 66.80
N ALA A 197 9.37 -4.17 66.88
CA ALA A 197 10.23 -3.45 65.95
C ALA A 197 10.13 -4.04 64.53
N SER A 198 10.11 -5.36 64.40
CA SER A 198 9.95 -6.05 63.11
C SER A 198 8.59 -5.75 62.47
N VAL A 199 7.50 -5.81 63.23
CA VAL A 199 6.15 -5.43 62.77
C VAL A 199 6.10 -3.96 62.36
N LYS A 200 6.72 -3.06 63.14
CA LYS A 200 6.82 -1.63 62.79
C LYS A 200 7.63 -1.39 61.52
N ASN A 201 8.71 -2.14 61.30
CA ASN A 201 9.53 -2.05 60.09
C ASN A 201 8.77 -2.59 58.86
N ILE A 202 8.01 -3.68 59.00
CA ILE A 202 7.12 -4.19 57.95
C ILE A 202 6.06 -3.15 57.59
N ALA A 203 5.38 -2.56 58.58
CA ALA A 203 4.40 -1.49 58.34
C ALA A 203 5.04 -0.21 57.75
N GLY A 204 6.27 0.13 58.17
CA GLY A 204 7.03 1.27 57.63
C GLY A 204 7.60 1.05 56.22
N ALA A 205 7.74 -0.19 55.79
CA ALA A 205 8.05 -0.56 54.40
C ALA A 205 6.80 -0.60 53.52
N ILE A 206 5.65 -1.01 54.05
CA ILE A 206 4.34 -1.04 53.37
C ILE A 206 3.67 0.35 53.50
N GLN A 207 4.24 1.34 52.82
CA GLN A 207 3.79 2.73 52.90
C GLN A 207 2.54 3.03 52.04
N ILE A 208 1.35 2.82 52.61
CA ILE A 208 0.09 3.36 52.09
C ILE A 208 -0.15 4.74 52.73
N THR A 209 0.40 5.79 52.13
CA THR A 209 0.47 7.15 52.72
C THR A 209 -0.75 8.05 52.47
N GLY A 210 -1.78 7.57 51.78
CA GLY A 210 -3.00 8.34 51.49
C GLY A 210 -4.19 7.92 52.34
N SER A 211 -5.14 8.83 52.52
CA SER A 211 -6.44 8.51 53.14
C SER A 211 -7.27 7.60 52.22
N GLY A 212 -7.70 6.46 52.78
CA GLY A 212 -8.54 5.47 52.09
C GLY A 212 -7.90 4.10 52.01
N VAL A 213 -8.59 3.10 52.56
CA VAL A 213 -8.14 1.70 52.60
C VAL A 213 -8.20 1.09 51.20
N ALA A 214 -7.20 0.28 50.83
CA ALA A 214 -7.25 -0.51 49.61
C ALA A 214 -8.32 -1.62 49.76
N SER A 215 -9.22 -1.75 48.79
CA SER A 215 -10.33 -2.70 48.82
C SER A 215 -10.04 -3.88 47.90
N VAL A 216 -10.09 -5.08 48.47
CA VAL A 216 -9.95 -6.37 47.77
C VAL A 216 -11.27 -7.10 47.97
N SER A 217 -12.00 -7.38 46.88
CA SER A 217 -13.26 -8.15 46.94
C SER A 217 -13.35 -9.28 45.92
N GLY A 218 -12.49 -9.31 44.91
CA GLY A 218 -12.34 -10.48 44.03
C GLY A 218 -11.46 -11.56 44.67
N GLN A 219 -11.71 -12.82 44.36
CA GLN A 219 -10.85 -13.93 44.76
C GLN A 219 -9.45 -13.76 44.15
N ASP A 220 -8.39 -14.15 44.86
CA ASP A 220 -6.99 -14.14 44.37
C ASP A 220 -6.51 -12.79 43.80
N SER A 221 -7.11 -11.69 44.26
CA SER A 221 -6.86 -10.33 43.75
C SER A 221 -5.96 -9.50 44.66
N THR A 222 -5.31 -8.46 44.10
CA THR A 222 -4.33 -7.61 44.80
C THR A 222 -4.68 -6.13 44.66
N ALA A 223 -4.90 -5.42 45.77
CA ALA A 223 -5.03 -3.97 45.78
C ALA A 223 -3.93 -3.30 46.63
N ALA A 224 -3.24 -2.30 46.09
CA ALA A 224 -2.25 -1.51 46.83
C ALA A 224 -2.30 -0.03 46.42
N GLY A 225 -2.30 0.86 47.43
CA GLY A 225 -2.46 2.30 47.25
C GLY A 225 -3.78 2.81 47.81
N ALA A 226 -3.83 4.11 48.14
CA ALA A 226 -4.98 4.69 48.82
C ALA A 226 -6.24 4.63 47.95
N SER A 227 -7.31 4.01 48.48
CA SER A 227 -8.55 3.73 47.74
C SER A 227 -8.37 2.94 46.43
N ALA A 228 -7.31 2.13 46.30
CA ALA A 228 -7.20 1.14 45.22
C ALA A 228 -8.31 0.08 45.36
N GLN A 229 -8.90 -0.39 44.26
CA GLN A 229 -10.01 -1.33 44.26
C GLN A 229 -9.73 -2.50 43.30
N ALA A 230 -9.48 -3.69 43.84
CA ALA A 230 -9.41 -4.95 43.10
C ALA A 230 -10.70 -5.74 43.37
N ALA A 231 -11.70 -5.56 42.50
CA ALA A 231 -13.04 -6.08 42.70
C ALA A 231 -13.39 -7.27 41.82
N GLY A 232 -12.66 -7.50 40.73
CA GLY A 232 -12.79 -8.72 39.92
C GLY A 232 -11.89 -9.85 40.42
N ASP A 233 -12.27 -11.10 40.16
CA ASP A 233 -11.43 -12.26 40.49
C ASP A 233 -10.11 -12.22 39.71
N SER A 234 -9.01 -12.59 40.36
CA SER A 234 -7.64 -12.50 39.87
C SER A 234 -7.23 -11.10 39.37
N SER A 235 -7.88 -10.04 39.85
CA SER A 235 -7.60 -8.66 39.43
C SER A 235 -6.44 -8.00 40.20
N VAL A 236 -5.82 -6.98 39.62
CA VAL A 236 -4.69 -6.25 40.19
C VAL A 236 -4.93 -4.75 40.11
N ALA A 237 -5.01 -4.05 41.24
CA ALA A 237 -5.18 -2.60 41.34
C ALA A 237 -4.02 -1.96 42.11
N LEU A 238 -3.06 -1.36 41.40
CA LEU A 238 -1.86 -0.77 41.99
C LEU A 238 -1.79 0.73 41.68
N GLY A 239 -1.89 1.56 42.72
CA GLY A 239 -1.88 3.03 42.62
C GLY A 239 -3.11 3.64 43.27
N ALA A 240 -2.99 4.89 43.73
CA ALA A 240 -4.09 5.57 44.40
C ALA A 240 -5.31 5.72 43.48
N ARG A 241 -6.49 5.31 43.95
CA ARG A 241 -7.76 5.27 43.20
C ARG A 241 -7.74 4.42 41.92
N SER A 242 -6.77 3.52 41.77
CA SER A 242 -6.80 2.48 40.73
C SER A 242 -8.01 1.55 40.91
N ARG A 243 -8.60 1.07 39.81
CA ARG A 243 -9.81 0.23 39.82
C ARG A 243 -9.70 -0.88 38.79
N ALA A 244 -9.65 -2.12 39.27
CA ALA A 244 -9.66 -3.34 38.47
C ALA A 244 -10.94 -4.12 38.82
N ASN A 245 -12.01 -3.85 38.08
CA ASN A 245 -13.38 -4.23 38.50
C ASN A 245 -13.93 -5.48 37.80
N ALA A 246 -13.18 -6.06 36.87
CA ALA A 246 -13.58 -7.26 36.12
C ALA A 246 -12.58 -8.40 36.28
N ILE A 247 -13.01 -9.62 35.98
CA ILE A 247 -12.20 -10.84 36.10
C ILE A 247 -10.91 -10.69 35.27
N GLY A 248 -9.76 -10.99 35.86
CA GLY A 248 -8.43 -10.88 35.24
C GLY A 248 -7.98 -9.46 34.90
N SER A 249 -8.70 -8.42 35.33
CA SER A 249 -8.37 -7.03 34.99
C SER A 249 -7.18 -6.49 35.78
N SER A 250 -6.35 -5.64 35.15
CA SER A 250 -5.12 -5.09 35.75
C SER A 250 -5.06 -3.56 35.57
N ALA A 251 -5.23 -2.81 36.66
CA ALA A 251 -5.16 -1.35 36.70
C ALA A 251 -3.92 -0.87 37.48
N LEU A 252 -2.91 -0.37 36.77
CA LEU A 252 -1.62 0.05 37.31
C LEU A 252 -1.40 1.55 37.03
N GLY A 253 -1.53 2.39 38.05
CA GLY A 253 -1.36 3.84 37.97
C GLY A 253 -2.35 4.59 38.85
N VAL A 254 -2.07 5.86 39.15
CA VAL A 254 -3.04 6.74 39.82
C VAL A 254 -4.22 6.99 38.88
N ASP A 255 -5.45 6.70 39.31
CA ASP A 255 -6.64 6.67 38.45
C ASP A 255 -6.54 5.70 37.25
N GLY A 256 -5.77 4.61 37.35
CA GLY A 256 -5.84 3.51 36.37
C GLY A 256 -7.20 2.80 36.46
N HIS A 257 -7.86 2.54 35.34
CA HIS A 257 -9.22 2.00 35.28
C HIS A 257 -9.33 0.84 34.29
N ALA A 258 -9.28 -0.39 34.80
CA ALA A 258 -9.50 -1.62 34.03
C ALA A 258 -10.90 -2.16 34.37
N PHE A 259 -11.87 -1.91 33.49
CA PHE A 259 -13.28 -2.25 33.69
C PHE A 259 -13.76 -3.43 32.82
N GLY A 260 -13.01 -3.81 31.79
CA GLY A 260 -13.32 -4.99 30.97
C GLY A 260 -12.66 -6.27 31.49
N ALA A 261 -13.26 -7.43 31.22
CA ALA A 261 -12.64 -8.72 31.55
C ALA A 261 -11.30 -8.89 30.80
N ASN A 262 -10.28 -9.39 31.51
CA ASN A 262 -8.89 -9.48 31.03
C ASN A 262 -8.29 -8.15 30.50
N SER A 263 -8.87 -7.00 30.86
CA SER A 263 -8.38 -5.70 30.40
C SER A 263 -7.18 -5.21 31.22
N THR A 264 -6.28 -4.47 30.59
CA THR A 264 -5.11 -3.86 31.22
C THR A 264 -5.14 -2.36 31.04
N ALA A 265 -5.03 -1.60 32.13
CA ALA A 265 -4.88 -0.15 32.14
C ALA A 265 -3.59 0.20 32.89
N LEU A 266 -2.52 0.57 32.17
CA LEU A 266 -1.20 0.87 32.71
C LEU A 266 -0.79 2.32 32.38
N GLY A 267 -0.75 3.15 33.41
CA GLY A 267 -0.49 4.60 33.31
C GLY A 267 -1.52 5.41 34.11
N GLY A 268 -1.15 6.63 34.52
CA GLY A 268 -2.08 7.49 35.23
C GLY A 268 -3.28 7.89 34.35
N GLN A 269 -4.49 7.81 34.87
CA GLN A 269 -5.74 8.05 34.12
C GLN A 269 -5.94 7.13 32.88
N SER A 270 -5.17 6.04 32.75
CA SER A 270 -5.39 5.04 31.69
C SER A 270 -6.71 4.31 31.91
N THR A 271 -7.50 4.10 30.87
CA THR A 271 -8.85 3.52 30.97
C THR A 271 -9.08 2.46 29.89
N ALA A 272 -9.28 1.20 30.29
CA ALA A 272 -9.61 0.08 29.42
C ALA A 272 -10.99 -0.49 29.80
N ILE A 273 -12.02 -0.18 29.01
CA ILE A 273 -13.42 -0.53 29.33
C ILE A 273 -13.86 -1.85 28.68
N SER A 274 -13.34 -2.18 27.50
CA SER A 274 -13.69 -3.39 26.76
C SER A 274 -12.99 -4.66 27.26
N GLU A 275 -13.60 -5.80 27.01
CA GLU A 275 -12.95 -7.11 27.17
C GLU A 275 -11.68 -7.19 26.31
N GLY A 276 -10.58 -7.70 26.90
CA GLY A 276 -9.26 -7.75 26.27
C GLY A 276 -8.62 -6.39 25.97
N GLY A 277 -9.26 -5.28 26.36
CA GLY A 277 -8.76 -3.93 26.10
C GLY A 277 -7.44 -3.66 26.80
N THR A 278 -6.44 -3.16 26.09
CA THR A 278 -5.12 -2.80 26.64
C THR A 278 -4.85 -1.31 26.44
N SER A 279 -4.79 -0.56 27.53
CA SER A 279 -4.56 0.88 27.54
C SER A 279 -3.25 1.20 28.26
N LEU A 280 -2.21 1.56 27.51
CA LEU A 280 -0.86 1.82 28.02
C LEU A 280 -0.42 3.26 27.72
N GLY A 281 -0.34 4.07 28.77
CA GLY A 281 0.08 5.48 28.72
C GLY A 281 -0.84 6.39 29.52
N TYR A 282 -0.34 7.58 29.87
CA TYR A 282 -1.14 8.59 30.59
C TYR A 282 -2.39 8.99 29.76
N ASN A 283 -3.56 8.99 30.39
CA ASN A 283 -4.84 9.32 29.73
C ASN A 283 -5.07 8.54 28.41
N SER A 284 -4.55 7.32 28.31
CA SER A 284 -4.89 6.39 27.22
C SER A 284 -6.31 5.85 27.43
N PHE A 285 -7.03 5.57 26.34
CA PHE A 285 -8.43 5.15 26.39
C PHE A 285 -8.76 4.05 25.39
N VAL A 286 -9.32 2.94 25.88
CA VAL A 286 -9.97 1.90 25.06
C VAL A 286 -11.46 1.86 25.41
N ALA A 287 -12.29 2.23 24.43
CA ALA A 287 -13.74 2.34 24.58
C ALA A 287 -14.41 0.99 24.85
N GLN A 288 -15.60 1.01 25.45
CA GLN A 288 -16.38 -0.21 25.76
C GLN A 288 -16.67 -1.08 24.51
N SER A 289 -16.87 -0.45 23.35
CA SER A 289 -17.10 -1.12 22.07
C SER A 289 -15.85 -1.72 21.43
N ALA A 290 -14.65 -1.40 21.93
CA ALA A 290 -13.38 -1.76 21.31
C ALA A 290 -12.81 -3.07 21.90
N THR A 291 -13.55 -4.18 21.79
CA THR A 291 -13.06 -5.51 22.22
C THR A 291 -11.70 -5.82 21.59
N ASN A 292 -10.74 -6.29 22.39
CA ASN A 292 -9.33 -6.49 22.02
C ASN A 292 -8.62 -5.22 21.48
N GLY A 293 -9.11 -4.02 21.79
CA GLY A 293 -8.50 -2.76 21.38
C GLY A 293 -7.23 -2.45 22.17
N ILE A 294 -6.18 -1.95 21.51
CA ILE A 294 -4.87 -1.67 22.13
C ILE A 294 -4.48 -0.20 21.92
N ALA A 295 -4.61 0.62 22.96
CA ALA A 295 -4.12 2.00 22.99
C ALA A 295 -2.69 2.05 23.55
N LEU A 296 -1.70 2.34 22.73
CA LEU A 296 -0.28 2.38 23.12
C LEU A 296 0.31 3.78 22.96
N GLY A 297 0.21 4.60 24.02
CA GLY A 297 0.79 5.93 24.11
C GLY A 297 -0.05 6.89 24.96
N SER A 298 0.57 7.98 25.42
CA SER A 298 -0.16 9.05 26.12
C SER A 298 -1.26 9.63 25.23
N ASN A 299 -2.49 9.75 25.71
CA ASN A 299 -3.67 10.17 24.93
C ASN A 299 -3.98 9.29 23.70
N ALA A 300 -3.48 8.05 23.60
CA ALA A 300 -3.89 7.14 22.53
C ALA A 300 -5.33 6.66 22.76
N ILE A 301 -6.15 6.63 21.71
CA ILE A 301 -7.58 6.34 21.78
C ILE A 301 -7.94 5.20 20.81
N VAL A 302 -8.63 4.18 21.30
CA VAL A 302 -9.23 3.12 20.46
C VAL A 302 -10.73 3.05 20.70
N SER A 303 -11.51 3.13 19.62
CA SER A 303 -12.96 2.90 19.64
C SER A 303 -13.44 1.79 18.69
N GLY A 304 -12.58 1.36 17.75
CA GLY A 304 -12.83 0.20 16.90
C GLY A 304 -12.44 -1.14 17.53
N VAL A 305 -13.18 -2.21 17.20
CA VAL A 305 -12.89 -3.59 17.60
C VAL A 305 -11.60 -4.09 16.95
N ASN A 306 -10.79 -4.82 17.72
CA ASN A 306 -9.57 -5.49 17.26
C ASN A 306 -8.56 -4.54 16.58
N SER A 307 -8.47 -3.30 17.09
CA SER A 307 -7.66 -2.22 16.51
C SER A 307 -6.60 -1.70 17.47
N VAL A 308 -5.50 -1.18 16.93
CA VAL A 308 -4.34 -0.70 17.67
C VAL A 308 -4.11 0.78 17.37
N ALA A 309 -4.05 1.63 18.40
CA ALA A 309 -3.58 3.00 18.30
C ALA A 309 -2.12 3.08 18.78
N LEU A 310 -1.17 3.22 17.85
CA LEU A 310 0.26 3.09 18.10
C LEU A 310 0.98 4.45 18.10
N GLY A 311 1.26 4.94 19.31
CA GLY A 311 1.94 6.20 19.60
C GLY A 311 1.02 7.23 20.27
N ALA A 312 1.61 8.20 20.97
CA ALA A 312 0.85 9.21 21.71
C ALA A 312 -0.13 10.02 20.83
N GLY A 313 -1.39 10.15 21.25
CA GLY A 313 -2.43 10.84 20.49
C GLY A 313 -2.82 10.17 19.16
N SER A 314 -2.52 8.87 18.98
CA SER A 314 -3.03 8.11 17.84
C SER A 314 -4.48 7.70 18.11
N ILE A 315 -5.29 7.65 17.06
CA ILE A 315 -6.72 7.33 17.16
C ILE A 315 -7.02 6.17 16.20
N ALA A 316 -7.58 5.08 16.72
CA ALA A 316 -8.04 3.93 15.96
C ALA A 316 -9.56 3.74 16.14
N SER A 317 -10.33 4.35 15.25
CA SER A 317 -11.80 4.35 15.24
C SER A 317 -12.43 3.28 14.35
N GLU A 318 -11.69 2.79 13.35
CA GLU A 318 -12.12 1.73 12.43
C GLU A 318 -11.83 0.34 13.01
N LEU A 319 -12.48 -0.70 12.47
CA LEU A 319 -12.33 -2.08 12.93
C LEU A 319 -11.13 -2.75 12.24
N ASN A 320 -10.36 -3.55 12.97
CA ASN A 320 -9.19 -4.30 12.46
C ASN A 320 -8.07 -3.43 11.86
N VAL A 321 -7.77 -2.26 12.43
CA VAL A 321 -6.73 -1.34 11.92
C VAL A 321 -5.60 -1.11 12.91
N ILE A 322 -4.39 -0.85 12.39
CA ILE A 322 -3.29 -0.27 13.17
C ILE A 322 -3.13 1.19 12.76
N SER A 323 -3.61 2.11 13.60
CA SER A 323 -3.45 3.54 13.38
C SER A 323 -2.18 4.06 14.05
N VAL A 324 -1.31 4.69 13.26
CA VAL A 324 -0.10 5.39 13.72
C VAL A 324 -0.29 6.92 13.73
N GLY A 325 -1.52 7.43 13.76
CA GLY A 325 -1.81 8.87 13.67
C GLY A 325 -3.14 9.27 14.30
N GLY A 326 -3.31 10.57 14.52
CA GLY A 326 -4.52 11.14 15.15
C GLY A 326 -5.64 11.52 14.17
N GLY A 327 -5.41 11.48 12.86
CA GLY A 327 -6.39 11.88 11.83
C GLY A 327 -6.55 13.40 11.69
N ASP A 328 -6.80 14.13 12.78
CA ASP A 328 -6.99 15.59 12.80
C ASP A 328 -5.78 16.38 13.38
N GLY A 329 -4.91 15.70 14.13
CA GLY A 329 -3.72 16.29 14.73
C GLY A 329 -3.93 16.90 16.14
N VAL A 330 -5.09 16.73 16.77
CA VAL A 330 -5.47 17.49 17.97
C VAL A 330 -4.78 17.01 19.25
N THR A 331 -4.56 15.69 19.42
CA THR A 331 -3.91 15.10 20.60
C THR A 331 -2.54 14.49 20.32
N GLY A 332 -2.13 14.44 19.05
CA GLY A 332 -0.89 13.85 18.55
C GLY A 332 -0.71 14.14 17.06
N PRO A 333 0.35 13.67 16.38
CA PRO A 333 0.56 13.95 14.96
C PRO A 333 -0.52 13.26 14.10
N ALA A 334 -1.07 13.99 13.11
CA ALA A 334 -2.08 13.47 12.20
C ALA A 334 -1.60 12.22 11.42
N VAL A 335 -0.32 12.21 11.02
CA VAL A 335 0.36 11.09 10.35
C VAL A 335 1.76 10.87 10.94
N ARG A 336 2.25 9.63 10.89
CA ARG A 336 3.64 9.27 11.22
C ARG A 336 4.33 8.57 10.06
N ARG A 337 5.65 8.72 9.98
CA ARG A 337 6.50 7.89 9.11
C ARG A 337 6.74 6.55 9.79
N ILE A 338 6.41 5.46 9.09
CA ILE A 338 6.92 4.13 9.41
C ILE A 338 8.27 3.99 8.70
N VAL A 339 9.31 3.57 9.42
CA VAL A 339 10.69 3.44 8.90
C VAL A 339 11.19 2.01 9.11
N ASN A 340 12.20 1.61 8.34
CA ASN A 340 12.75 0.24 8.32
C ASN A 340 11.72 -0.82 7.91
N VAL A 341 10.79 -0.45 7.03
CA VAL A 341 9.85 -1.38 6.37
C VAL A 341 10.61 -2.11 5.25
N GLY A 342 10.73 -3.44 5.37
CA GLY A 342 11.29 -4.30 4.32
C GLY A 342 10.45 -4.29 3.04
N ASP A 343 10.94 -4.92 1.98
CA ASP A 343 10.14 -5.10 0.76
C ASP A 343 8.97 -6.04 1.08
N GLY A 344 7.74 -5.66 0.69
CA GLY A 344 6.57 -6.52 0.82
C GLY A 344 6.68 -7.77 -0.05
N ILE A 345 6.39 -8.94 0.52
CA ILE A 345 6.46 -10.27 -0.11
C ILE A 345 5.04 -10.80 -0.36
N GLY A 346 4.13 -10.61 0.59
CA GLY A 346 2.72 -10.98 0.49
C GLY A 346 1.84 -9.86 -0.10
N ASN A 347 0.66 -10.25 -0.61
CA ASN A 347 -0.31 -9.32 -1.21
C ASN A 347 -0.85 -8.23 -0.26
N ASN A 348 -0.66 -8.40 1.06
CA ASN A 348 -1.18 -7.55 2.12
C ASN A 348 -0.07 -6.81 2.89
N ASP A 349 1.18 -6.94 2.45
CA ASP A 349 2.32 -6.29 3.08
C ASP A 349 2.37 -4.79 2.72
N ALA A 350 2.98 -3.99 3.59
CA ALA A 350 3.22 -2.58 3.30
C ALA A 350 4.31 -2.43 2.21
N VAL A 351 3.96 -1.78 1.10
CA VAL A 351 4.91 -1.43 0.04
C VAL A 351 5.84 -0.32 0.51
N ASN A 352 7.15 -0.51 0.36
CA ASN A 352 8.14 0.49 0.73
C ASN A 352 8.58 1.38 -0.45
N LYS A 353 9.48 2.34 -0.19
CA LYS A 353 9.92 3.28 -1.23
C LYS A 353 10.73 2.61 -2.34
N SER A 354 11.58 1.62 -2.07
CA SER A 354 12.38 0.93 -3.10
C SER A 354 11.49 0.21 -4.12
N GLN A 355 10.42 -0.43 -3.67
CA GLN A 355 9.43 -1.06 -4.56
C GLN A 355 8.71 -0.01 -5.43
N LEU A 356 8.29 1.13 -4.84
CA LEU A 356 7.67 2.22 -5.59
C LEU A 356 8.65 2.91 -6.58
N ASP A 357 9.93 3.04 -6.21
CA ASP A 357 10.98 3.55 -7.09
C ASP A 357 11.22 2.59 -8.27
N GLY A 358 11.14 1.28 -8.06
CA GLY A 358 11.20 0.26 -9.12
C GLY A 358 10.02 0.33 -10.10
N VAL A 359 8.80 0.55 -9.60
CA VAL A 359 7.63 0.85 -10.44
C VAL A 359 7.84 2.15 -11.22
N THR A 360 8.39 3.18 -10.57
CA THR A 360 8.69 4.48 -11.20
C THR A 360 9.74 4.35 -12.32
N ALA A 361 10.77 3.53 -12.12
CA ALA A 361 11.76 3.21 -13.15
C ALA A 361 11.10 2.51 -14.36
N SER A 362 10.25 1.50 -14.11
CA SER A 362 9.51 0.78 -15.15
C SER A 362 8.62 1.73 -15.97
N VAL A 363 7.96 2.70 -15.32
CA VAL A 363 7.15 3.75 -15.99
C VAL A 363 8.03 4.67 -16.83
N ASN A 364 9.22 5.04 -16.35
CA ASN A 364 10.16 5.87 -17.11
C ASN A 364 10.70 5.16 -18.36
N ASP A 365 10.96 3.85 -18.30
CA ASP A 365 11.38 3.05 -19.46
C ASP A 365 10.28 2.94 -20.52
N VAL A 366 9.02 2.81 -20.09
CA VAL A 366 7.86 2.88 -20.99
C VAL A 366 7.74 4.28 -21.62
N ALA A 367 7.88 5.35 -20.82
CA ALA A 367 7.84 6.73 -21.32
C ALA A 367 8.96 7.02 -22.33
N ALA A 368 10.18 6.52 -22.08
CA ALA A 368 11.30 6.60 -23.02
C ALA A 368 11.01 5.82 -24.31
N SER A 369 10.44 4.62 -24.21
CA SER A 369 10.04 3.80 -25.36
C SER A 369 8.98 4.49 -26.22
N VAL A 370 7.93 5.06 -25.61
CA VAL A 370 6.90 5.84 -26.31
C VAL A 370 7.49 7.09 -26.97
N LYS A 371 8.41 7.79 -26.30
CA LYS A 371 9.12 8.94 -26.87
C LYS A 371 9.98 8.54 -28.07
N ASN A 372 10.65 7.40 -28.02
CA ASN A 372 11.46 6.88 -29.13
C ASN A 372 10.57 6.50 -30.34
N ILE A 373 9.42 5.86 -30.10
CA ILE A 373 8.43 5.56 -31.15
C ILE A 373 7.93 6.86 -31.80
N ALA A 374 7.56 7.87 -31.00
CA ALA A 374 7.13 9.17 -31.51
C ALA A 374 8.26 9.94 -32.23
N GLY A 375 9.51 9.78 -31.80
CA GLY A 375 10.69 10.38 -32.43
C GLY A 375 11.09 9.71 -33.75
N ALA A 376 10.84 8.41 -33.90
CA ALA A 376 11.00 7.66 -35.14
C ALA A 376 9.86 7.94 -36.14
N ILE A 377 8.62 8.08 -35.64
CA ILE A 377 7.44 8.40 -36.44
C ILE A 377 7.17 9.92 -36.36
N GLN A 378 8.03 10.72 -37.00
CA GLN A 378 7.92 12.19 -36.98
C GLN A 378 6.70 12.73 -37.74
N ILE A 379 5.54 12.78 -37.07
CA ILE A 379 4.37 13.56 -37.51
C ILE A 379 4.48 14.94 -36.86
N THR A 380 5.21 15.85 -37.51
CA THR A 380 5.53 17.19 -36.97
C THR A 380 4.40 18.24 -37.09
N GLY A 381 3.22 17.85 -37.56
CA GLY A 381 2.05 18.73 -37.67
C GLY A 381 0.93 18.35 -36.70
N SER A 382 0.12 19.33 -36.30
CA SER A 382 -0.92 19.24 -35.26
C SER A 382 -2.15 18.37 -35.60
N GLY A 383 -2.07 17.53 -36.63
CA GLY A 383 -3.17 16.70 -37.09
C GLY A 383 -2.83 15.22 -37.02
N VAL A 384 -3.63 14.43 -36.30
CA VAL A 384 -3.46 12.98 -36.22
C VAL A 384 -3.74 12.34 -37.60
N ALA A 385 -2.86 11.43 -38.04
CA ALA A 385 -3.11 10.60 -39.21
C ALA A 385 -4.18 9.55 -38.88
N SER A 386 -5.16 9.36 -39.76
CA SER A 386 -6.32 8.52 -39.51
C SER A 386 -6.45 7.42 -40.56
N VAL A 387 -6.68 6.20 -40.08
CA VAL A 387 -6.98 5.01 -40.89
C VAL A 387 -8.39 4.57 -40.50
N SER A 388 -9.33 4.56 -41.45
CA SER A 388 -10.75 4.25 -41.16
C SER A 388 -11.17 2.83 -41.55
N ARG A 389 -10.31 2.09 -42.28
CA ARG A 389 -10.60 0.73 -42.77
C ARG A 389 -9.34 -0.14 -42.75
N LYS A 390 -9.54 -1.44 -42.95
CA LYS A 390 -8.49 -2.47 -42.92
C LYS A 390 -7.43 -2.30 -44.02
N ASP A 391 -6.25 -2.88 -43.77
CA ASP A 391 -5.13 -3.00 -44.71
C ASP A 391 -4.56 -1.66 -45.22
N SER A 392 -4.86 -0.58 -44.52
CA SER A 392 -4.63 0.80 -44.96
C SER A 392 -3.55 1.52 -44.15
N THR A 393 -2.86 2.46 -44.78
CA THR A 393 -1.73 3.22 -44.20
C THR A 393 -1.97 4.72 -44.31
N ALA A 394 -1.93 5.45 -43.19
CA ALA A 394 -1.95 6.91 -43.17
C ALA A 394 -0.72 7.45 -42.44
N ALA A 395 0.01 8.39 -43.06
CA ALA A 395 1.13 9.09 -42.42
C ALA A 395 1.22 10.55 -42.88
N GLY A 396 1.56 11.45 -41.95
CA GLY A 396 1.55 12.89 -42.16
C GLY A 396 0.31 13.57 -41.55
N ALA A 397 0.42 14.88 -41.32
CA ALA A 397 -0.54 15.58 -40.48
C ALA A 397 -1.94 15.65 -41.13
N SER A 398 -2.96 15.15 -40.42
CA SER A 398 -4.33 14.98 -40.92
C SER A 398 -4.43 14.14 -42.22
N ALA A 399 -3.52 13.20 -42.45
CA ALA A 399 -3.68 12.21 -43.51
C ALA A 399 -4.90 11.30 -43.23
N GLN A 400 -5.63 10.89 -44.27
CA GLN A 400 -6.86 10.10 -44.17
C GLN A 400 -6.81 8.93 -45.17
N ALA A 401 -6.67 7.71 -44.67
CA ALA A 401 -6.81 6.47 -45.44
C ALA A 401 -8.16 5.83 -45.08
N ALA A 402 -9.20 6.21 -45.84
CA ALA A 402 -10.60 5.91 -45.54
C ALA A 402 -11.22 4.82 -46.45
N GLY A 403 -10.49 4.33 -47.45
CA GLY A 403 -10.83 3.11 -48.20
C GLY A 403 -10.10 1.87 -47.66
N ASP A 404 -10.55 0.67 -48.03
CA ASP A 404 -9.85 -0.59 -47.77
C ASP A 404 -8.56 -0.65 -48.60
N SER A 405 -7.47 -1.16 -48.05
CA SER A 405 -6.17 -1.27 -48.74
C SER A 405 -5.68 0.05 -49.35
N SER A 406 -5.98 1.18 -48.69
CA SER A 406 -5.67 2.53 -49.18
C SER A 406 -4.43 3.13 -48.50
N VAL A 407 -3.74 4.01 -49.21
CA VAL A 407 -2.48 4.62 -48.76
C VAL A 407 -2.61 6.14 -48.83
N ALA A 408 -2.44 6.84 -47.71
CA ALA A 408 -2.49 8.30 -47.62
C ALA A 408 -1.22 8.85 -46.95
N LEU A 409 -0.29 9.36 -47.76
CA LEU A 409 1.02 9.82 -47.32
C LEU A 409 1.20 11.31 -47.63
N GLY A 410 1.28 12.14 -46.58
CA GLY A 410 1.47 13.58 -46.67
C GLY A 410 0.39 14.40 -45.96
N THR A 411 0.70 15.65 -45.66
CA THR A 411 -0.22 16.55 -44.92
C THR A 411 -1.52 16.75 -45.68
N ARG A 412 -2.64 16.37 -45.05
CA ARG A 412 -4.01 16.38 -45.64
C ARG A 412 -4.17 15.52 -46.91
N ALA A 413 -3.32 14.50 -47.10
CA ALA A 413 -3.54 13.44 -48.09
C ALA A 413 -4.85 12.69 -47.80
N THR A 414 -5.70 12.48 -48.81
CA THR A 414 -7.05 11.92 -48.63
C THR A 414 -7.34 10.77 -49.60
N ALA A 415 -7.17 9.52 -49.17
CA ALA A 415 -7.42 8.30 -49.94
C ALA A 415 -8.75 7.66 -49.51
N ASN A 416 -9.85 7.97 -50.23
CA ASN A 416 -11.21 7.64 -49.78
C ASN A 416 -11.81 6.34 -50.35
N ALA A 417 -11.17 5.74 -51.35
CA ALA A 417 -11.71 4.61 -52.08
C ALA A 417 -10.83 3.35 -51.92
N ILE A 418 -11.43 2.19 -52.19
CA ILE A 418 -10.76 0.88 -52.10
C ILE A 418 -9.55 0.88 -53.04
N GLY A 419 -8.40 0.44 -52.54
CA GLY A 419 -7.14 0.39 -53.30
C GLY A 419 -6.57 1.76 -53.73
N SER A 420 -7.12 2.87 -53.21
CA SER A 420 -6.68 4.20 -53.63
C SER A 420 -5.36 4.63 -52.96
N ILE A 421 -4.47 5.24 -53.75
CA ILE A 421 -3.11 5.62 -53.33
C ILE A 421 -2.95 7.14 -53.46
N VAL A 422 -2.49 7.78 -52.38
CA VAL A 422 -2.25 9.21 -52.31
C VAL A 422 -0.89 9.47 -51.69
N LEU A 423 -0.05 10.20 -52.41
CA LEU A 423 1.26 10.61 -51.93
C LEU A 423 1.51 12.08 -52.31
N GLY A 424 1.39 12.97 -51.33
CA GLY A 424 1.54 14.42 -51.51
C GLY A 424 0.77 15.24 -50.49
N VAL A 425 1.08 16.54 -50.42
CA VAL A 425 0.30 17.50 -49.61
C VAL A 425 -0.97 17.89 -50.37
N ASP A 426 -2.11 17.91 -49.70
CA ASP A 426 -3.43 18.25 -50.28
C ASP A 426 -3.93 17.35 -51.43
N SER A 427 -3.25 16.24 -51.74
CA SER A 427 -3.68 15.33 -52.80
C SER A 427 -4.82 14.43 -52.36
N ARG A 428 -5.64 13.99 -53.32
CA ARG A 428 -6.87 13.23 -53.07
C ARG A 428 -7.07 12.15 -54.13
N ALA A 429 -7.38 10.94 -53.69
CA ALA A 429 -7.84 9.84 -54.52
C ALA A 429 -9.23 9.42 -54.04
N ARG A 430 -10.20 9.39 -54.95
CA ARG A 430 -11.62 9.10 -54.64
C ARG A 430 -12.25 8.05 -55.55
N GLY A 431 -11.55 7.61 -56.59
CA GLY A 431 -11.96 6.49 -57.42
C GLY A 431 -11.36 5.19 -56.90
N VAL A 432 -12.05 4.07 -57.10
CA VAL A 432 -11.55 2.73 -56.79
C VAL A 432 -10.25 2.50 -57.57
N ASN A 433 -9.21 2.01 -56.89
CA ASN A 433 -7.85 1.83 -57.43
C ASN A 433 -7.22 3.10 -58.03
N SER A 434 -7.69 4.31 -57.69
CA SER A 434 -7.13 5.55 -58.24
C SER A 434 -5.87 6.02 -57.50
N THR A 435 -4.92 6.61 -58.22
CA THR A 435 -3.61 7.05 -57.71
C THR A 435 -3.42 8.56 -57.89
N ALA A 436 -3.15 9.29 -56.82
CA ALA A 436 -2.87 10.73 -56.81
C ALA A 436 -1.48 11.03 -56.21
N LEU A 437 -0.50 11.35 -57.06
CA LEU A 437 0.90 11.58 -56.69
C LEU A 437 1.33 13.02 -57.01
N GLY A 438 1.80 13.76 -56.02
CA GLY A 438 2.18 15.18 -56.11
C GLY A 438 1.29 16.09 -55.25
N ARG A 439 1.69 17.36 -55.11
CA ARG A 439 0.92 18.35 -54.32
C ARG A 439 -0.38 18.73 -55.05
N GLN A 440 -1.50 18.75 -54.32
CA GLN A 440 -2.83 19.08 -54.84
C GLN A 440 -3.31 18.24 -56.05
N SER A 441 -2.74 17.04 -56.27
CA SER A 441 -3.24 16.12 -57.31
C SER A 441 -4.58 15.51 -56.93
N ASN A 442 -5.45 15.22 -57.90
CA ASN A 442 -6.85 14.84 -57.64
C ASN A 442 -7.36 13.76 -58.62
N ALA A 443 -7.29 12.49 -58.21
CA ALA A 443 -7.71 11.33 -58.99
C ALA A 443 -9.12 10.86 -58.58
N ILE A 444 -10.16 11.38 -59.25
CA ILE A 444 -11.56 11.09 -58.91
C ILE A 444 -12.14 9.90 -59.69
N GLY A 445 -11.74 9.68 -60.94
CA GLY A 445 -12.22 8.54 -61.73
C GLY A 445 -11.68 7.21 -61.22
N ASP A 446 -12.46 6.13 -61.35
CA ASP A 446 -11.99 4.77 -61.02
C ASP A 446 -10.84 4.36 -61.95
N GLY A 447 -9.85 3.63 -61.41
CA GLY A 447 -8.63 3.23 -62.11
C GLY A 447 -7.75 4.39 -62.61
N SER A 448 -8.02 5.63 -62.20
CA SER A 448 -7.33 6.80 -62.74
C SER A 448 -5.97 7.09 -62.08
N VAL A 449 -5.07 7.72 -62.82
CA VAL A 449 -3.74 8.14 -62.34
C VAL A 449 -3.57 9.64 -62.54
N SER A 450 -3.27 10.37 -61.47
CA SER A 450 -3.02 11.81 -61.46
C SER A 450 -1.62 12.09 -60.89
N LEU A 451 -0.65 12.35 -61.76
CA LEU A 451 0.75 12.58 -61.40
C LEU A 451 1.17 14.03 -61.71
N GLY A 452 1.61 14.76 -60.70
CA GLY A 452 2.16 16.11 -60.83
C GLY A 452 1.38 17.18 -60.07
N PHE A 453 1.95 18.37 -59.96
CA PHE A 453 1.34 19.48 -59.21
C PHE A 453 0.01 19.91 -59.85
N ASN A 454 -1.07 19.97 -59.07
CA ASN A 454 -2.40 20.36 -59.54
C ASN A 454 -2.90 19.53 -60.75
N SER A 455 -2.36 18.32 -60.94
CA SER A 455 -2.88 17.36 -61.91
C SER A 455 -4.28 16.90 -61.48
N PHE A 456 -5.15 16.57 -62.43
CA PHE A 456 -6.47 16.04 -62.10
C PHE A 456 -7.00 15.04 -63.11
N VAL A 457 -7.76 14.08 -62.59
CA VAL A 457 -8.66 13.22 -63.37
C VAL A 457 -10.06 13.37 -62.79
N ARG A 458 -11.01 13.83 -63.61
CA ARG A 458 -12.42 13.99 -63.20
C ARG A 458 -13.10 12.63 -63.03
N GLN A 459 -14.25 12.62 -62.37
CA GLN A 459 -15.06 11.40 -62.21
C GLN A 459 -15.44 10.75 -63.55
N SER A 460 -15.66 11.54 -64.60
CA SER A 460 -15.92 11.07 -65.97
C SER A 460 -14.68 10.50 -66.68
N GLY A 461 -13.48 10.68 -66.12
CA GLY A 461 -12.21 10.19 -66.63
C GLY A 461 -11.82 8.84 -66.03
N GLU A 462 -12.72 7.86 -66.04
CA GLU A 462 -12.42 6.48 -65.66
C GLU A 462 -11.25 5.93 -66.50
N HIS A 463 -10.31 5.20 -65.86
CA HIS A 463 -9.01 4.78 -66.42
C HIS A 463 -8.17 5.93 -67.00
N GLY A 464 -8.47 7.18 -66.65
CA GLY A 464 -7.79 8.36 -67.16
C GLY A 464 -6.40 8.56 -66.55
N VAL A 465 -5.43 8.95 -67.36
CA VAL A 465 -4.03 9.10 -66.94
C VAL A 465 -3.54 10.53 -67.22
N ALA A 466 -3.47 11.36 -66.18
CA ALA A 466 -2.95 12.72 -66.22
C ALA A 466 -1.49 12.75 -65.71
N LEU A 467 -0.53 13.03 -66.59
CA LEU A 467 0.90 12.99 -66.30
C LEU A 467 1.54 14.36 -66.56
N GLY A 468 1.70 15.16 -65.51
CA GLY A 468 2.35 16.47 -65.55
C GLY A 468 1.63 17.52 -64.71
N THR A 469 2.33 18.60 -64.40
CA THR A 469 1.74 19.77 -63.73
C THR A 469 0.57 20.32 -64.56
N ASP A 470 -0.56 20.61 -63.91
CA ASP A 470 -1.82 21.07 -64.54
C ASP A 470 -2.41 20.15 -65.64
N ALA A 471 -1.90 18.92 -65.80
CA ALA A 471 -2.45 17.94 -66.72
C ALA A 471 -3.85 17.50 -66.26
N GLY A 472 -4.79 17.39 -67.19
CA GLY A 472 -6.22 17.23 -66.87
C GLY A 472 -6.96 16.25 -67.76
N VAL A 473 -7.47 15.15 -67.20
CA VAL A 473 -8.32 14.19 -67.92
C VAL A 473 -9.78 14.36 -67.55
N SER A 474 -10.64 14.45 -68.57
CA SER A 474 -12.10 14.54 -68.41
C SER A 474 -12.90 13.49 -69.20
N GLY A 475 -12.30 12.86 -70.22
CA GLY A 475 -12.89 11.72 -70.93
C GLY A 475 -12.33 10.37 -70.48
N LYS A 476 -13.11 9.31 -70.67
CA LYS A 476 -12.78 7.93 -70.25
C LYS A 476 -11.66 7.34 -71.09
N ASN A 477 -10.84 6.44 -70.52
CA ASN A 477 -9.72 5.75 -71.19
C ASN A 477 -8.69 6.69 -71.84
N SER A 478 -8.64 7.97 -71.44
CA SER A 478 -7.86 9.02 -72.12
C SER A 478 -6.60 9.42 -71.33
N ILE A 479 -5.54 9.78 -72.05
CA ILE A 479 -4.22 10.11 -71.47
C ILE A 479 -3.88 11.57 -71.77
N ALA A 480 -3.60 12.37 -70.73
CA ALA A 480 -3.10 13.73 -70.85
C ALA A 480 -1.62 13.79 -70.44
N LEU A 481 -0.73 13.94 -71.41
CA LEU A 481 0.73 13.84 -71.23
C LEU A 481 1.42 15.19 -71.36
N GLY A 482 2.08 15.65 -70.29
CA GLY A 482 2.85 16.89 -70.20
C GLY A 482 2.10 18.08 -69.59
N TYR A 483 2.85 19.13 -69.28
CA TYR A 483 2.35 20.35 -68.61
C TYR A 483 1.10 20.92 -69.29
N GLY A 484 0.00 21.04 -68.54
CA GLY A 484 -1.26 21.60 -69.00
C GLY A 484 -1.98 20.85 -70.13
N SER A 485 -1.54 19.63 -70.48
CA SER A 485 -2.20 18.82 -71.49
C SER A 485 -3.60 18.43 -71.02
N ARG A 486 -4.58 18.37 -71.94
CA ARG A 486 -5.97 18.01 -71.60
C ARG A 486 -6.62 17.07 -72.58
N THR A 487 -7.45 16.19 -72.03
CA THR A 487 -8.41 15.37 -72.77
C THR A 487 -9.84 15.72 -72.32
N GLN A 488 -10.73 15.85 -73.30
CA GLN A 488 -12.17 16.08 -73.11
C GLN A 488 -12.97 14.92 -73.72
N GLU A 489 -12.47 14.38 -74.83
CA GLU A 489 -12.97 13.18 -75.50
C GLU A 489 -12.48 11.89 -74.81
N THR A 490 -13.20 10.81 -75.06
CA THR A 490 -12.90 9.43 -74.63
C THR A 490 -11.91 8.78 -75.60
N GLU A 491 -11.05 7.88 -75.10
CA GLU A 491 -10.09 7.08 -75.88
C GLU A 491 -9.07 7.89 -76.69
N VAL A 492 -8.59 9.02 -76.14
CA VAL A 492 -7.59 9.88 -76.79
C VAL A 492 -6.31 10.08 -75.96
N LEU A 493 -5.17 10.10 -76.64
CA LEU A 493 -3.90 10.61 -76.12
C LEU A 493 -3.73 12.08 -76.52
N SER A 494 -3.63 12.98 -75.54
CA SER A 494 -3.39 14.40 -75.75
C SER A 494 -2.05 14.85 -75.17
N ILE A 495 -1.26 15.48 -76.03
CA ILE A 495 0.01 16.14 -75.70
C ILE A 495 -0.09 17.67 -75.73
N GLY A 496 -1.30 18.22 -75.58
CA GLY A 496 -1.54 19.67 -75.59
C GLY A 496 -2.86 20.05 -74.92
N SER A 497 -3.13 21.34 -74.79
CA SER A 497 -4.39 21.84 -74.21
C SER A 497 -5.49 22.05 -75.26
N GLY A 498 -5.17 21.99 -76.56
CA GLY A 498 -6.06 22.30 -77.69
C GLY A 498 -6.42 23.79 -77.83
N ASN A 499 -6.46 24.53 -76.72
CA ASN A 499 -6.89 25.93 -76.65
C ASN A 499 -5.87 26.88 -75.97
N GLY A 500 -4.68 26.39 -75.65
CA GLY A 500 -3.60 27.16 -75.02
C GLY A 500 -3.77 27.45 -73.52
N ARG A 501 -4.87 27.03 -72.88
CA ARG A 501 -5.13 27.38 -71.47
C ARG A 501 -4.37 26.46 -70.52
N GLY A 502 -3.41 27.00 -69.78
CA GLY A 502 -2.64 26.27 -68.75
C GLY A 502 -1.49 25.42 -69.29
N GLY A 503 -1.24 25.43 -70.60
CA GLY A 503 -0.18 24.69 -71.27
C GLY A 503 -0.26 24.92 -72.79
N PRO A 504 0.78 24.57 -73.57
CA PRO A 504 0.80 24.81 -75.01
C PRO A 504 -0.38 24.13 -75.72
N ALA A 505 -0.94 24.79 -76.73
CA ALA A 505 -2.10 24.28 -77.47
C ALA A 505 -1.80 22.93 -78.14
N THR A 506 -0.63 22.82 -78.77
CA THR A 506 -0.11 21.61 -79.41
C THR A 506 1.38 21.43 -79.08
N ARG A 507 1.92 20.23 -79.36
CA ARG A 507 3.35 19.92 -79.28
C ARG A 507 3.78 19.15 -80.52
N ARG A 508 5.08 19.24 -80.87
CA ARG A 508 5.69 18.36 -81.87
C ARG A 508 6.00 17.01 -81.23
N ILE A 509 5.63 15.93 -81.90
CA ILE A 509 6.20 14.60 -81.64
C ILE A 509 7.46 14.49 -82.50
N VAL A 510 8.57 14.08 -81.89
CA VAL A 510 9.87 13.89 -82.54
C VAL A 510 10.38 12.49 -82.25
N ASN A 511 11.34 12.01 -83.03
CA ASN A 511 11.89 10.64 -82.94
C ASN A 511 10.83 9.54 -83.14
N VAL A 512 9.84 9.80 -84.01
CA VAL A 512 8.83 8.82 -84.43
C VAL A 512 9.42 7.95 -85.54
N SER A 513 9.69 6.68 -85.24
CA SER A 513 10.04 5.66 -86.25
C SER A 513 8.97 5.57 -87.34
N SER A 514 9.32 5.04 -88.52
CA SER A 514 8.36 4.88 -89.59
C SER A 514 7.26 3.87 -89.19
N GLY A 515 6.01 4.30 -89.23
CA GLY A 515 4.86 3.42 -89.01
C GLY A 515 4.69 2.41 -90.15
N ASN A 516 3.97 1.31 -89.92
CA ASN A 516 3.65 0.37 -90.99
C ASN A 516 2.64 0.99 -91.97
N LEU A 517 2.88 0.88 -93.28
CA LEU A 517 1.96 1.36 -94.32
C LEU A 517 1.13 0.17 -94.84
N SER A 518 -0.08 0.01 -94.30
CA SER A 518 -1.05 -1.00 -94.74
C SER A 518 -2.48 -0.46 -94.65
N GLN A 519 -3.45 -1.13 -95.30
CA GLN A 519 -4.85 -0.67 -95.34
C GLN A 519 -5.52 -0.56 -93.96
N VAL A 520 -5.03 -1.31 -92.97
CA VAL A 520 -5.58 -1.37 -91.60
C VAL A 520 -4.65 -0.73 -90.57
N SER A 521 -3.62 -0.01 -91.01
CA SER A 521 -2.64 0.58 -90.10
C SER A 521 -3.22 1.75 -89.29
N THR A 522 -2.91 1.75 -87.99
CA THR A 522 -3.20 2.83 -87.05
C THR A 522 -1.93 3.55 -86.57
N ASP A 523 -0.79 3.28 -87.19
CA ASP A 523 0.50 3.85 -86.78
C ASP A 523 0.62 5.34 -87.14
N ALA A 524 1.37 6.08 -86.32
CA ALA A 524 1.71 7.46 -86.63
C ALA A 524 2.69 7.53 -87.81
N VAL A 525 2.25 8.12 -88.93
CA VAL A 525 3.10 8.38 -90.10
C VAL A 525 4.06 9.53 -89.81
N ASN A 526 5.36 9.32 -90.00
CA ASN A 526 6.36 10.37 -89.84
C ASN A 526 6.61 11.17 -91.13
N GLY A 527 7.30 12.31 -91.00
CA GLY A 527 7.59 13.19 -92.15
C GLY A 527 8.44 12.55 -93.25
N GLY A 528 9.28 11.56 -92.93
CA GLY A 528 10.09 10.82 -93.90
C GLY A 528 9.25 9.93 -94.81
N GLN A 529 8.23 9.27 -94.27
CA GLN A 529 7.30 8.43 -95.02
C GLN A 529 6.41 9.26 -95.96
N LEU A 530 5.92 10.40 -95.48
CA LEU A 530 5.19 11.35 -96.32
C LEU A 530 6.09 11.87 -97.45
N PHE A 531 7.33 12.26 -97.14
CA PHE A 531 8.30 12.71 -98.14
C PHE A 531 8.62 11.62 -99.19
N GLN A 532 8.79 10.36 -98.77
CA GLN A 532 8.97 9.22 -99.68
C GLN A 532 7.74 9.04 -100.60
N THR A 533 6.52 9.06 -100.03
CA THR A 533 5.28 8.93 -100.80
C THR A 533 5.13 10.05 -101.84
N LEU A 534 5.40 11.29 -101.45
CA LEU A 534 5.41 12.45 -102.36
C LEU A 534 6.50 12.33 -103.43
N SER A 535 7.66 11.75 -103.10
CA SER A 535 8.75 11.51 -104.05
C SER A 535 8.39 10.44 -105.08
N SER A 536 7.71 9.36 -104.65
CA SER A 536 7.15 8.35 -105.56
C SER A 536 6.09 8.95 -106.48
N MET A 537 5.19 9.80 -105.96
CA MET A 537 4.21 10.51 -106.79
C MET A 537 4.86 11.44 -107.82
N ALA A 538 5.88 12.21 -107.42
CA ALA A 538 6.64 13.06 -108.33
C ALA A 538 7.33 12.25 -109.44
N SER A 539 7.89 11.08 -109.11
CA SER A 539 8.49 10.18 -110.10
C SER A 539 7.47 9.58 -111.07
N ILE A 540 6.24 9.30 -110.63
CA ILE A 540 5.15 8.82 -111.50
C ILE A 540 4.70 9.91 -112.48
N LEU A 541 4.67 11.17 -112.03
CA LEU A 541 4.39 12.30 -112.92
C LEU A 541 5.51 12.48 -113.95
N GLY A 542 6.78 12.35 -113.57
CA GLY A 542 7.91 12.57 -114.47
C GLY A 542 8.06 14.06 -114.85
N GLY A 543 8.62 14.36 -116.03
CA GLY A 543 8.78 15.74 -116.50
C GLY A 543 9.63 16.64 -115.57
N GLY A 544 10.48 16.07 -114.72
CA GLY A 544 11.26 16.83 -113.73
C GLY A 544 10.49 17.25 -112.47
N ALA A 545 9.29 16.70 -112.21
CA ALA A 545 8.65 16.85 -110.91
C ALA A 545 9.53 16.27 -109.78
N ALA A 546 9.55 16.96 -108.64
CA ALA A 546 10.34 16.59 -107.47
C ALA A 546 9.64 17.09 -106.19
N VAL A 547 10.12 16.65 -105.01
CA VAL A 547 9.68 17.23 -103.72
C VAL A 547 10.71 18.26 -103.28
N GLY A 548 10.28 19.52 -103.22
CA GLY A 548 11.08 20.65 -102.77
C GLY A 548 11.17 20.77 -101.25
N ALA A 549 11.76 21.86 -100.79
CA ALA A 549 11.86 22.18 -99.37
C ALA A 549 10.48 22.22 -98.69
N GLN A 550 10.43 21.80 -97.43
CA GLN A 550 9.21 21.68 -96.61
C GLN A 550 8.10 20.76 -97.20
N GLY A 551 8.42 19.91 -98.19
CA GLY A 551 7.47 18.93 -98.75
C GLY A 551 6.59 19.46 -99.89
N VAL A 552 6.90 20.62 -100.46
CA VAL A 552 6.14 21.21 -101.58
C VAL A 552 6.49 20.49 -102.88
N LEU A 553 5.48 20.00 -103.62
CA LEU A 553 5.68 19.40 -104.94
C LEU A 553 6.08 20.47 -105.98
N VAL A 554 7.19 20.22 -106.67
CA VAL A 554 7.64 20.99 -107.84
C VAL A 554 6.88 20.49 -109.07
N ALA A 555 6.29 21.41 -109.82
CA ALA A 555 5.45 21.07 -110.98
C ALA A 555 6.28 20.41 -112.11
N PRO A 556 5.75 19.37 -112.77
CA PRO A 556 6.40 18.76 -113.93
C PRO A 556 6.35 19.68 -115.15
N VAL A 557 7.36 19.60 -116.01
CA VAL A 557 7.40 20.21 -117.34
C VAL A 557 7.62 19.13 -118.39
N TYR A 558 6.60 18.86 -119.20
CA TYR A 558 6.70 17.97 -120.36
C TYR A 558 6.99 18.78 -121.60
N GLN A 559 7.99 18.38 -122.38
CA GLN A 559 8.25 18.97 -123.69
C GLN A 559 7.66 18.12 -124.81
N ILE A 560 6.76 18.69 -125.59
CA ILE A 560 6.16 18.08 -126.78
C ILE A 560 6.47 19.00 -127.96
N GLN A 561 7.23 18.50 -128.94
CA GLN A 561 7.62 19.26 -130.16
C GLN A 561 8.20 20.66 -129.84
N GLY A 562 9.03 20.77 -128.79
CA GLY A 562 9.69 22.01 -128.37
C GLY A 562 8.82 22.99 -127.56
N SER A 563 7.56 22.65 -127.24
CA SER A 563 6.69 23.43 -126.34
C SER A 563 6.55 22.77 -124.97
N SER A 564 6.53 23.59 -123.91
CA SER A 564 6.54 23.15 -122.50
C SER A 564 5.13 23.16 -121.88
N TYR A 565 4.75 22.07 -121.22
CA TYR A 565 3.44 21.88 -120.60
C TYR A 565 3.57 21.51 -119.11
N GLY A 566 2.86 22.23 -118.24
CA GLY A 566 2.98 22.12 -116.77
C GLY A 566 2.18 20.98 -116.11
N SER A 567 1.57 20.08 -116.88
CA SER A 567 0.80 18.93 -116.36
C SER A 567 0.64 17.83 -117.40
N VAL A 568 0.44 16.59 -116.94
CA VAL A 568 0.19 15.43 -117.81
C VAL A 568 -1.00 15.69 -118.74
N GLY A 569 -2.10 16.22 -118.22
CA GLY A 569 -3.30 16.53 -119.00
C GLY A 569 -3.09 17.59 -120.08
N ALA A 570 -2.24 18.59 -119.82
CA ALA A 570 -1.88 19.60 -120.82
C ALA A 570 -0.96 19.02 -121.92
N ALA A 571 0.01 18.18 -121.53
CA ALA A 571 0.93 17.51 -122.44
C ALA A 571 0.20 16.51 -123.37
N LEU A 572 -0.72 15.71 -122.82
CA LEU A 572 -1.51 14.76 -123.59
C LEU A 572 -2.43 15.47 -124.60
N LYS A 573 -3.09 16.57 -124.22
CA LYS A 573 -3.87 17.40 -125.16
C LYS A 573 -3.01 17.96 -126.30
N ALA A 574 -1.78 18.35 -126.02
CA ALA A 574 -0.86 18.83 -127.05
C ALA A 574 -0.43 17.71 -128.01
N LEU A 575 -0.20 16.50 -127.50
CA LEU A 575 0.11 15.34 -128.31
C LEU A 575 -1.07 14.91 -129.19
N ASP A 576 -2.28 14.89 -128.63
CA ASP A 576 -3.55 14.58 -129.32
C ASP A 576 -3.80 15.51 -130.53
N GLY A 577 -3.61 16.82 -130.34
CA GLY A 577 -3.65 17.80 -131.43
C GLY A 577 -2.58 17.54 -132.51
N LYS A 578 -1.38 17.09 -132.13
CA LYS A 578 -0.31 16.75 -133.08
C LYS A 578 -0.53 15.41 -133.79
N VAL A 579 -1.21 14.45 -133.18
CA VAL A 579 -1.68 13.22 -133.83
C VAL A 579 -2.74 13.57 -134.88
N THR A 580 -3.66 14.50 -134.56
CA THR A 580 -4.65 15.02 -135.51
C THR A 580 -4.00 15.68 -136.74
N ASP A 581 -2.96 16.50 -136.55
CA ASP A 581 -2.16 17.07 -137.66
C ASP A 581 -1.49 15.99 -138.53
N ILE A 582 -1.04 14.88 -137.93
CA ILE A 582 -0.40 13.78 -138.67
C ILE A 582 -1.44 12.99 -139.47
N ASP A 583 -2.61 12.70 -138.91
CA ASP A 583 -3.70 12.02 -139.60
C ASP A 583 -4.13 12.78 -140.86
N HIS A 584 -4.28 14.12 -140.76
CA HIS A 584 -4.50 14.98 -141.92
C HIS A 584 -3.39 14.87 -142.98
N ARG A 585 -2.12 14.80 -142.59
CA ARG A 585 -0.98 14.67 -143.53
C ARG A 585 -0.94 13.30 -144.22
N VAL A 586 -1.27 12.22 -143.52
CA VAL A 586 -1.34 10.88 -144.11
C VAL A 586 -2.47 10.81 -145.15
N ASN A 587 -3.65 11.35 -144.82
CA ASN A 587 -4.77 11.44 -145.73
C ASN A 587 -4.49 12.29 -146.99
N VAL A 588 -3.66 13.35 -146.90
CA VAL A 588 -3.21 14.10 -148.09
C VAL A 588 -2.30 13.25 -148.97
N ASN A 589 -1.31 12.56 -148.40
CA ASN A 589 -0.38 11.74 -149.17
C ASN A 589 -1.04 10.53 -149.86
N SER A 590 -2.06 9.91 -149.25
CA SER A 590 -2.81 8.83 -149.89
C SER A 590 -3.56 9.29 -151.14
N ASN A 591 -4.02 10.53 -151.17
CA ASN A 591 -4.74 11.10 -152.31
C ASN A 591 -3.82 11.49 -153.48
N LEU A 592 -2.56 11.89 -153.23
CA LEU A 592 -1.59 12.12 -154.32
C LEU A 592 -1.17 10.83 -155.03
N ALA A 593 -1.16 9.68 -154.35
CA ALA A 593 -0.80 8.39 -154.94
C ALA A 593 -1.81 7.88 -155.98
N ALA A 594 -3.07 8.31 -155.90
CA ALA A 594 -4.14 7.85 -156.81
C ALA A 594 -4.17 8.59 -158.16
N GLY A 595 -3.60 9.80 -158.25
CA GLY A 595 -3.76 10.68 -159.43
C GLY A 595 -2.89 10.36 -160.64
N ALA A 596 -1.83 9.56 -160.50
CA ALA A 596 -0.79 9.41 -161.53
C ALA A 596 -1.07 8.35 -162.62
N ALA A 597 -2.14 7.54 -162.48
CA ALA A 597 -2.29 6.29 -163.24
C ALA A 597 -3.09 6.37 -164.56
N ALA A 598 -3.48 7.56 -165.05
CA ALA A 598 -4.71 7.68 -165.86
C ALA A 598 -4.66 8.35 -167.26
N SER A 599 -3.53 8.79 -167.85
CA SER A 599 -3.60 9.64 -169.07
C SER A 599 -2.53 9.50 -170.18
N THR A 600 -1.91 8.34 -170.39
CA THR A 600 -1.09 8.10 -171.60
C THR A 600 -1.89 7.44 -172.73
N LEU A 601 -2.60 8.20 -173.60
CA LEU A 601 -3.15 7.68 -174.88
C LEU A 601 -3.62 8.77 -175.88
N SER A 602 -3.13 8.68 -177.13
CA SER A 602 -3.62 9.28 -178.40
C SER A 602 -3.23 10.73 -178.80
N ALA A 603 -3.08 10.96 -180.12
CA ALA A 603 -2.49 12.16 -180.75
C ALA A 603 -2.97 12.38 -182.22
N SER A 604 -2.95 13.63 -182.74
CA SER A 604 -2.94 13.95 -184.20
C SER A 604 -2.69 15.46 -184.52
N LYS A 605 -2.66 15.84 -185.81
CA LYS A 605 -1.95 17.00 -186.43
C LYS A 605 -2.92 18.06 -187.09
N PRO A 606 -2.52 19.03 -187.95
CA PRO A 606 -2.46 20.49 -187.67
C PRO A 606 -3.45 21.39 -188.47
N GLY A 607 -3.65 22.66 -188.06
CA GLY A 607 -4.38 23.66 -188.87
C GLY A 607 -4.41 25.12 -188.36
N SER A 608 -4.05 26.06 -189.25
CA SER A 608 -3.99 27.53 -189.25
C SER A 608 -4.89 28.43 -188.35
N THR A 609 -4.24 29.45 -187.75
CA THR A 609 -4.62 30.90 -187.60
C THR A 609 -5.89 31.42 -186.89
N SER A 610 -5.60 32.34 -185.94
CA SER A 610 -6.29 33.62 -185.64
C SER A 610 -7.34 33.69 -184.51
N ASN A 611 -7.06 34.64 -183.60
CA ASN A 611 -7.95 35.44 -182.75
C ASN A 611 -8.89 34.80 -181.69
N THR A 612 -8.59 35.20 -180.44
CA THR A 612 -9.49 35.54 -179.32
C THR A 612 -10.64 34.59 -178.90
N GLU A 613 -10.47 34.14 -177.65
CA GLU A 613 -11.50 34.14 -176.59
C GLU A 613 -12.57 33.03 -176.64
N VAL A 614 -13.28 32.88 -175.50
CA VAL A 614 -14.47 32.04 -175.26
C VAL A 614 -14.17 30.52 -175.18
N VAL A 615 -13.98 29.90 -174.01
CA VAL A 615 -14.88 29.67 -172.84
C VAL A 615 -15.80 28.45 -172.99
N GLY A 616 -15.74 27.57 -171.97
CA GLY A 616 -16.79 26.59 -171.63
C GLY A 616 -16.71 25.27 -172.40
N VAL A 617 -17.19 24.13 -171.86
CA VAL A 617 -17.99 23.87 -170.65
C VAL A 617 -17.50 22.50 -170.11
N ALA A 618 -17.08 22.36 -168.84
CA ALA A 618 -18.01 22.13 -167.74
C ALA A 618 -17.85 23.12 -166.58
N LYS A 619 -18.68 24.17 -166.62
CA LYS A 619 -19.09 24.92 -165.44
C LYS A 619 -20.19 24.12 -164.73
N VAL A 620 -19.91 23.54 -163.56
CA VAL A 620 -20.96 23.26 -162.57
C VAL A 620 -20.94 24.40 -161.57
N VAL A 621 -21.78 25.41 -161.83
CA VAL A 621 -22.24 26.35 -160.81
C VAL A 621 -23.68 25.98 -160.49
N SER A 622 -23.86 25.38 -159.33
CA SER A 622 -25.07 25.33 -158.52
C SER A 622 -24.59 24.89 -157.12
N GLY A 623 -24.90 25.55 -156.01
CA GLY A 623 -25.94 26.55 -155.80
C GLY A 623 -27.25 25.86 -155.45
N ALA A 624 -27.69 26.07 -154.21
CA ALA A 624 -28.87 25.50 -153.56
C ALA A 624 -28.80 24.01 -153.19
N ALA A 625 -29.09 23.81 -151.90
CA ALA A 625 -29.30 22.54 -151.23
C ALA A 625 -30.46 21.71 -151.82
N LEU A 626 -30.25 20.40 -151.83
CA LEU A 626 -31.21 19.36 -151.47
C LEU A 626 -30.40 18.36 -150.61
N SER A 627 -30.59 18.15 -149.30
CA SER A 627 -31.82 17.88 -148.53
C SER A 627 -32.74 16.94 -149.30
N ASP A 628 -32.97 15.70 -148.87
CA ASP A 628 -33.68 15.43 -147.62
C ASP A 628 -33.60 13.92 -147.22
N SER A 629 -34.22 13.59 -146.09
CA SER A 629 -34.44 12.27 -145.46
C SER A 629 -33.23 11.67 -144.71
N SER A 630 -33.26 11.52 -143.37
CA SER A 630 -34.36 11.84 -142.44
C SER A 630 -33.92 11.93 -140.96
N VAL A 631 -34.41 12.97 -140.25
CA VAL A 631 -35.07 12.93 -138.90
C VAL A 631 -34.24 12.34 -137.71
N ALA A 632 -34.04 13.00 -136.56
CA ALA A 632 -34.90 13.96 -135.84
C ALA A 632 -34.16 15.03 -134.98
N ALA A 633 -34.98 15.96 -134.47
CA ALA A 633 -34.79 17.02 -133.46
C ALA A 633 -33.94 16.63 -132.20
N ASN A 634 -33.41 17.56 -131.38
CA ASN A 634 -34.09 18.77 -130.88
C ASN A 634 -33.15 19.90 -130.37
N ALA A 635 -33.69 21.11 -130.22
CA ALA A 635 -33.03 22.29 -129.63
C ALA A 635 -32.98 22.19 -128.07
N GLN A 636 -32.49 23.12 -127.23
CA GLN A 636 -32.30 24.59 -127.27
C GLN A 636 -31.50 24.97 -125.97
N VAL A 637 -30.54 25.91 -125.88
CA VAL A 637 -30.69 27.34 -125.48
C VAL A 637 -29.28 27.94 -125.13
N LEU A 638 -29.10 29.22 -125.49
CA LEU A 638 -28.24 30.34 -125.02
C LEU A 638 -27.30 30.19 -123.77
N SER A 639 -26.34 31.09 -123.48
CA SER A 639 -25.46 32.03 -124.23
C SER A 639 -24.68 32.94 -123.24
N LYS A 640 -23.42 33.32 -123.53
CA LYS A 640 -22.73 34.57 -123.08
C LYS A 640 -22.49 34.76 -121.55
N GLU A 641 -21.55 35.57 -121.04
CA GLU A 641 -20.52 36.46 -121.62
C GLU A 641 -19.37 36.74 -120.61
N ASN A 642 -18.23 37.27 -121.12
CA ASN A 642 -17.14 37.96 -120.40
C ASN A 642 -16.29 37.15 -119.38
N GLY A 643 -14.95 37.30 -119.31
CA GLY A 643 -14.03 38.12 -120.10
C GLY A 643 -13.01 38.88 -119.24
N VAL A 644 -11.73 38.84 -119.67
CA VAL A 644 -10.59 39.68 -119.24
C VAL A 644 -9.79 39.25 -117.99
N SER A 645 -8.48 39.46 -118.11
CA SER A 645 -7.37 39.01 -117.27
C SER A 645 -6.47 40.19 -116.87
N ILE A 646 -5.80 40.07 -115.70
CA ILE A 646 -4.52 40.73 -115.32
C ILE A 646 -4.50 42.27 -115.28
N SER A 647 -4.12 42.84 -114.13
CA SER A 647 -3.00 43.80 -114.00
C SER A 647 -2.76 44.18 -112.53
N ALA A 648 -1.52 44.57 -112.20
CA ALA A 648 -1.15 45.11 -110.90
C ALA A 648 -0.84 46.61 -111.00
N THR A 649 -1.41 47.41 -110.10
CA THR A 649 -0.79 48.65 -109.58
C THR A 649 -1.54 49.13 -108.33
N GLY A 650 -0.86 49.91 -107.48
CA GLY A 650 -1.41 50.34 -106.19
C GLY A 650 -2.36 51.54 -106.28
N GLY A 651 -3.04 51.83 -105.17
CA GLY A 651 -3.93 52.98 -105.02
C GLY A 651 -4.89 52.74 -103.85
N ALA A 652 -4.86 53.61 -102.85
CA ALA A 652 -5.69 53.45 -101.66
C ALA A 652 -7.13 53.92 -101.91
N LEU A 653 -8.12 53.21 -101.35
CA LEU A 653 -9.17 53.88 -100.59
C LEU A 653 -9.82 52.96 -99.55
N ARG A 654 -10.05 53.51 -98.35
CA ARG A 654 -10.90 52.92 -97.31
C ARG A 654 -12.36 53.34 -97.54
N VAL A 655 -13.25 52.70 -96.77
CA VAL A 655 -14.66 53.09 -96.52
C VAL A 655 -15.61 52.76 -97.69
N GLY A 656 -16.72 52.04 -97.52
CA GLY A 656 -17.28 51.36 -96.33
C GLY A 656 -18.80 51.53 -96.23
N MET A 657 -19.48 50.66 -95.48
CA MET A 657 -20.91 50.78 -95.06
C MET A 657 -21.94 50.76 -96.23
N ARG A 658 -23.19 50.24 -96.11
CA ARG A 658 -24.10 49.79 -95.04
C ARG A 658 -25.08 48.77 -95.67
N CYS A 659 -25.47 47.66 -95.04
CA CYS A 659 -26.36 47.47 -93.88
C CYS A 659 -27.89 47.56 -94.17
N ARG A 660 -28.57 46.41 -94.04
CA ARG A 660 -29.98 46.13 -93.60
C ARG A 660 -30.30 44.68 -94.01
N ARG A 661 -30.62 43.68 -93.17
CA ARG A 661 -31.00 43.56 -91.74
C ARG A 661 -32.40 44.06 -91.35
N VAL A 662 -33.41 43.18 -91.52
CA VAL A 662 -34.62 42.97 -90.68
C VAL A 662 -35.01 41.48 -90.91
N ARG A 663 -35.13 40.51 -89.98
CA ARG A 663 -35.39 40.38 -88.52
C ARG A 663 -36.88 40.12 -88.17
N TRP A 664 -37.06 39.44 -87.01
CA TRP A 664 -38.25 39.21 -86.16
C TRP A 664 -39.01 37.90 -86.50
N VAL A 665 -39.51 37.05 -85.56
CA VAL A 665 -39.62 37.02 -84.08
C VAL A 665 -40.01 35.56 -83.66
N ARG A 666 -39.61 34.90 -82.54
CA ARG A 666 -39.75 35.15 -81.08
C ARG A 666 -41.24 35.17 -80.62
N ILE A 667 -41.69 35.17 -79.36
CA ILE A 667 -41.24 34.69 -78.02
C ILE A 667 -42.42 33.81 -77.47
N ARG A 668 -42.43 33.11 -76.33
CA ARG A 668 -41.66 33.18 -75.07
C ARG A 668 -41.15 31.80 -74.67
#